data_AF-A0A5C8EID7-F1
#
_entry.id   AF-A0A5C8EID7-F1
#
_cell.length_a   1.000
_cell.length_b   1.000
_cell.length_c   1.000
_cell.angle_alpha   90.00
_cell.angle_beta   90.00
_cell.angle_gamma   90.00
#
_symmetry.space_group_name_H-M   'P 1'
#
loop_
_entity.id
_entity.type
_entity.pdbx_description
1 polymer ?
#
loop_
_entity_poly.entity_id
_entity_poly.type
_entity_poly.pdbx_seq_one_letter_code
_entity_poly.pdbx_strand_id
1 'polypeptide(L)'
;MGYDKKIAEEELKNKVASDYFTTKNFDSTQIIGKIDFCIAKKINKKDKYLKTQNNFNDKEFEAEYYLWAEAKKGNKHDFIESFVQLILTIGKGRIYDKHLPPAFLGEFDAEQIAFLPYHKIMDVFSQNDFNWNVTPSNHNTKEFKQLYEMVKNTLEEESFIFKFGKDDKEIEDFIKNNFGKAGVENNLSKTQIDKNNFVNIYSKWLVSVKNSISVDWDMAKKNGIIDADFYLADLLSENNLTLIKKLFVILKTDHYELDRKIDDMGLITSKQSHFYDNQKAHKEFWKRYHRPPKEEYWDYIINRRDLLVPPDIRSRKGSFFTPQIWAEKSQGYLASVLGKRWQEDYHIWDLAAGTGNLLAGLTNINNIWASTIDQADVDIMLARLRSGTGMFRNHIFKFDFLNDDFSKLPKELKKVIEEKPEKLIIYINPPYAEAGDQKQATGTGKNKTKVATLGKVYEKYSVELNLGLSIREIFTQFFIRIYKEIPNCILASFSTLKYVNSSGFINFREEFKAKFLKGFICPANTFDNVRGNFPIGFLIWDTSKKQKIKSISVDVFNEKIEFLGKKSFSSNISNKQKLTITQWITGYETNGEILGYTGNNGPDYQNNKFLKISSIQTKVAGGNLNNATKYKITATNLIQISIYLSVRLCIEATWINDRDQFLYPNDLWEEDLEFQSDCLAFTLFNKQNRISAEEGINHWIPFSEAEVGAKDSFESHFMKDFIDGKIKPKETKELLTERRSLKPIKFSKEAKDIFEAGRELWKYYHKHDLININASYYDIRKFFQGVDSKSGRMNNKSIDETYNKLIGNLRERMKILAKKIEPKIYEFGFLKK
;
A
#
# COMPACT_ATOMS: atom_id res chain seq x y z
N MET A 1 51.09 -4.93 -15.37
CA MET A 1 50.12 -5.08 -16.48
C MET A 1 48.90 -5.76 -15.88
N GLY A 2 47.70 -5.22 -16.08
CA GLY A 2 46.45 -5.85 -15.60
C GLY A 2 46.17 -7.19 -16.28
N TYR A 3 45.04 -7.81 -15.93
CA TYR A 3 44.66 -9.12 -16.46
C TYR A 3 44.34 -9.07 -17.96
N ASP A 4 44.40 -10.23 -18.63
CA ASP A 4 44.00 -10.33 -20.04
C ASP A 4 42.53 -9.89 -20.21
N LYS A 5 42.27 -8.91 -21.08
CA LYS A 5 40.93 -8.38 -21.34
C LYS A 5 39.96 -9.42 -21.92
N LYS A 6 40.46 -10.55 -22.41
CA LYS A 6 39.67 -11.68 -22.91
C LYS A 6 39.44 -12.78 -21.86
N ILE A 7 40.02 -12.66 -20.66
CA ILE A 7 39.89 -13.61 -19.56
C ILE A 7 38.41 -13.94 -19.29
N ALA A 8 38.11 -15.20 -18.96
CA ALA A 8 36.77 -15.56 -18.50
C ALA A 8 36.49 -14.91 -17.13
N GLU A 9 35.27 -14.47 -16.88
CA GLU A 9 34.90 -13.80 -15.62
C GLU A 9 35.18 -14.68 -14.39
N GLU A 10 34.89 -15.99 -14.48
CA GLU A 10 35.22 -16.96 -13.43
C GLU A 10 36.74 -17.13 -13.22
N GLU A 11 37.53 -17.08 -14.29
CA GLU A 11 38.99 -17.12 -14.17
C GLU A 11 39.53 -15.83 -13.53
N LEU A 12 38.93 -14.67 -13.85
CA LEU A 12 39.25 -13.39 -13.24
C LEU A 12 38.96 -13.39 -11.73
N LYS A 13 37.77 -13.84 -11.31
CA LYS A 13 37.41 -13.98 -9.89
C LYS A 13 38.45 -14.80 -9.11
N ASN A 14 38.86 -15.94 -9.69
CA ASN A 14 39.87 -16.81 -9.07
C ASN A 14 41.25 -16.16 -8.98
N LYS A 15 41.68 -15.42 -10.02
CA LYS A 15 42.96 -14.69 -9.99
C LYS A 15 42.95 -13.54 -8.99
N VAL A 16 41.90 -12.73 -8.95
CA VAL A 16 41.78 -11.63 -7.98
C VAL A 16 41.78 -12.16 -6.54
N ALA A 17 41.08 -13.28 -6.27
CA ALA A 17 41.17 -13.96 -4.97
C ALA A 17 42.60 -14.44 -4.65
N SER A 18 43.28 -15.05 -5.62
CA SER A 18 44.65 -15.55 -5.49
C SER A 18 45.66 -14.42 -5.25
N ASP A 19 45.55 -13.34 -5.99
CA ASP A 19 46.58 -12.31 -6.03
C ASP A 19 46.48 -11.37 -4.82
N TYR A 20 45.25 -11.03 -4.38
CA TYR A 20 45.05 -10.01 -3.33
C TYR A 20 44.43 -10.53 -2.02
N PHE A 21 43.79 -11.71 -2.02
CA PHE A 21 43.06 -12.23 -0.85
C PHE A 21 43.58 -13.59 -0.34
N THR A 22 44.85 -13.92 -0.57
CA THR A 22 45.48 -15.21 -0.20
C THR A 22 45.95 -15.34 1.24
N THR A 23 45.81 -14.30 2.08
CA THR A 23 46.26 -14.38 3.47
C THR A 23 45.49 -15.44 4.27
N LYS A 24 46.10 -15.99 5.34
CA LYS A 24 45.50 -17.05 6.18
C LYS A 24 44.15 -16.67 6.82
N ASN A 25 43.73 -15.41 6.75
CA ASN A 25 42.55 -14.89 7.43
C ASN A 25 41.33 -14.69 6.53
N PHE A 26 41.47 -14.87 5.22
CA PHE A 26 40.36 -14.73 4.27
C PHE A 26 39.87 -16.08 3.73
N ASP A 27 38.56 -16.13 3.47
CA ASP A 27 37.86 -17.19 2.77
C ASP A 27 37.12 -16.58 1.59
N SER A 28 37.65 -16.81 0.38
CA SER A 28 37.10 -16.33 -0.88
C SER A 28 36.21 -17.36 -1.59
N THR A 29 35.86 -18.47 -0.93
CA THR A 29 35.15 -19.59 -1.56
C THR A 29 33.64 -19.56 -1.34
N GLN A 30 33.17 -18.68 -0.45
CA GLN A 30 31.75 -18.57 -0.13
C GLN A 30 31.01 -17.76 -1.19
N ILE A 31 29.80 -18.21 -1.55
CA ILE A 31 28.92 -17.50 -2.49
C ILE A 31 27.60 -17.21 -1.79
N ILE A 32 27.18 -15.94 -1.78
CA ILE A 32 25.91 -15.51 -1.19
C ILE A 32 24.92 -15.14 -2.28
N GLY A 33 23.88 -15.95 -2.43
CA GLY A 33 22.80 -15.67 -3.38
C GLY A 33 23.31 -15.59 -4.82
N LYS A 34 23.27 -14.39 -5.42
CA LYS A 34 23.77 -14.11 -6.77
C LYS A 34 24.90 -13.06 -6.77
N ILE A 35 25.55 -12.83 -5.64
CA ILE A 35 26.74 -11.98 -5.57
C ILE A 35 27.90 -12.76 -6.19
N ASP A 36 28.65 -12.11 -7.08
CA ASP A 36 29.70 -12.75 -7.87
C ASP A 36 30.96 -13.09 -7.07
N PHE A 37 31.31 -12.27 -6.09
CA PHE A 37 32.55 -12.41 -5.34
C PHE A 37 32.35 -12.01 -3.87
N CYS A 38 32.74 -12.88 -2.95
CA CYS A 38 32.67 -12.59 -1.52
C CYS A 38 34.00 -12.90 -0.84
N ILE A 39 34.43 -12.03 0.08
CA ILE A 39 35.54 -12.28 0.98
C ILE A 39 34.99 -12.37 2.40
N ALA A 40 35.07 -13.56 3.00
CA ALA A 40 34.71 -13.81 4.38
C ALA A 40 35.94 -13.96 5.26
N LYS A 41 35.74 -13.86 6.57
CA LYS A 41 36.75 -14.21 7.57
C LYS A 41 36.88 -15.72 7.68
N LYS A 42 38.11 -16.21 7.59
CA LYS A 42 38.41 -17.64 7.75
C LYS A 42 38.22 -18.06 9.21
N ILE A 43 37.41 -19.08 9.44
CA ILE A 43 37.13 -19.63 10.78
C ILE A 43 38.34 -20.48 11.23
N ASN A 44 38.98 -20.14 12.35
CA ASN A 44 40.13 -20.88 12.84
C ASN A 44 39.73 -22.17 13.59
N LYS A 45 40.66 -23.13 13.73
CA LYS A 45 40.43 -24.41 14.44
C LYS A 45 39.88 -24.22 15.87
N LYS A 46 40.24 -23.12 16.54
CA LYS A 46 39.78 -22.76 17.90
C LYS A 46 38.30 -22.37 17.92
N ASP A 47 37.84 -21.62 16.92
CA ASP A 47 36.42 -21.25 16.73
C ASP A 47 35.57 -22.48 16.37
N LYS A 48 36.15 -23.42 15.62
CA LYS A 48 35.56 -24.73 15.34
C LYS A 48 35.44 -25.62 16.59
N TYR A 49 36.33 -25.45 17.58
CA TYR A 49 36.30 -26.18 18.85
C TYR A 49 35.26 -25.59 19.83
N LEU A 50 35.10 -24.26 19.86
CA LEU A 50 34.00 -23.57 20.55
C LEU A 50 32.61 -23.92 19.97
N LYS A 51 32.55 -24.24 18.66
CA LYS A 51 31.35 -24.75 17.97
C LYS A 51 30.86 -26.08 18.55
N THR A 52 31.78 -26.98 18.92
CA THR A 52 31.48 -28.32 19.45
C THR A 52 31.16 -28.38 20.94
N GLN A 53 31.72 -27.48 21.78
CA GLN A 53 31.47 -27.53 23.24
C GLN A 53 30.14 -26.89 23.68
N ASN A 54 29.56 -26.00 22.88
CA ASN A 54 28.39 -25.20 23.29
C ASN A 54 27.05 -25.63 22.65
N ASN A 55 26.98 -26.75 21.92
CA ASN A 55 25.75 -27.24 21.26
C ASN A 55 25.01 -26.19 20.39
N PHE A 56 25.75 -25.29 19.73
CA PHE A 56 25.15 -24.36 18.78
C PHE A 56 24.67 -25.12 17.53
N ASN A 57 23.42 -24.90 17.14
CA ASN A 57 22.92 -25.39 15.85
C ASN A 57 23.71 -24.71 14.72
N ASP A 58 23.96 -25.42 13.61
CA ASP A 58 24.70 -24.90 12.44
C ASP A 58 24.11 -23.59 11.84
N LYS A 59 22.92 -23.17 12.27
CA LYS A 59 22.23 -21.94 11.86
C LYS A 59 22.60 -20.68 12.65
N GLU A 60 23.39 -20.76 13.72
CA GLU A 60 23.56 -19.63 14.67
C GLU A 60 24.91 -18.88 14.57
N PHE A 61 25.75 -19.17 13.58
CA PHE A 61 26.94 -18.38 13.30
C PHE A 61 26.98 -17.95 11.83
N GLU A 62 26.52 -16.72 11.55
CA GLU A 62 26.71 -16.08 10.24
C GLU A 62 28.19 -15.74 10.03
N ALA A 63 28.72 -16.09 8.86
CA ALA A 63 30.08 -15.72 8.47
C ALA A 63 30.25 -14.18 8.48
N GLU A 64 31.37 -13.70 9.01
CA GLU A 64 31.73 -12.28 8.97
C GLU A 64 32.33 -11.97 7.60
N TYR A 65 31.64 -11.16 6.80
CA TYR A 65 32.09 -10.77 5.47
C TYR A 65 32.85 -9.45 5.51
N TYR A 66 33.94 -9.36 4.74
CA TYR A 66 34.69 -8.13 4.52
C TYR A 66 34.30 -7.44 3.22
N LEU A 67 33.99 -8.22 2.17
CA LEU A 67 33.63 -7.71 0.85
C LEU A 67 32.53 -8.53 0.20
N TRP A 68 31.57 -7.84 -0.40
CA TRP A 68 30.71 -8.36 -1.46
C TRP A 68 30.99 -7.55 -2.72
N ALA A 69 31.22 -8.22 -3.84
CA ALA A 69 31.57 -7.56 -5.07
C ALA A 69 30.88 -8.17 -6.30
N GLU A 70 30.68 -7.33 -7.30
CA GLU A 70 30.28 -7.70 -8.66
C GLU A 70 31.52 -7.77 -9.54
N ALA A 71 31.65 -8.81 -10.38
CA ALA A 71 32.81 -8.95 -11.27
C ALA A 71 32.36 -8.81 -12.73
N LYS A 72 33.15 -8.14 -13.56
CA LYS A 72 32.85 -7.96 -14.98
C LYS A 72 33.96 -8.44 -15.89
N LYS A 73 33.59 -8.99 -17.05
CA LYS A 73 34.53 -9.40 -18.08
C LYS A 73 35.06 -8.20 -18.87
N GLY A 74 36.38 -8.14 -19.10
CA GLY A 74 37.00 -7.12 -19.95
C GLY A 74 37.27 -5.82 -19.18
N ASN A 75 37.22 -4.66 -19.85
CA ASN A 75 37.56 -3.36 -19.23
C ASN A 75 36.69 -2.18 -19.73
N LYS A 76 35.49 -2.49 -20.21
CA LYS A 76 34.59 -1.52 -20.88
C LYS A 76 33.32 -1.23 -20.08
N HIS A 77 33.24 -1.73 -18.86
CA HIS A 77 32.06 -1.57 -18.01
C HIS A 77 32.15 -0.26 -17.23
N ASP A 78 30.99 0.37 -17.01
CA ASP A 78 30.91 1.50 -16.07
C ASP A 78 30.90 0.94 -14.64
N PHE A 79 31.82 1.43 -13.81
CA PHE A 79 31.94 0.99 -12.42
C PHE A 79 30.68 1.33 -11.61
N ILE A 80 30.02 2.45 -11.91
CA ILE A 80 28.77 2.86 -11.25
C ILE A 80 27.67 1.86 -11.60
N GLU A 81 27.55 1.47 -12.87
CA GLU A 81 26.59 0.45 -13.30
C GLU A 81 26.82 -0.88 -12.58
N SER A 82 28.08 -1.27 -12.39
CA SER A 82 28.45 -2.51 -11.69
C SER A 82 28.10 -2.46 -10.20
N PHE A 83 28.34 -1.34 -9.52
CA PHE A 83 27.86 -1.13 -8.14
C PHE A 83 26.33 -1.12 -8.04
N VAL A 84 25.64 -0.47 -8.97
CA VAL A 84 24.17 -0.44 -9.01
C VAL A 84 23.62 -1.85 -9.19
N GLN A 85 24.24 -2.66 -10.05
CA GLN A 85 23.90 -4.07 -10.21
C GLN A 85 24.10 -4.85 -8.90
N LEU A 86 25.21 -4.65 -8.19
CA LEU A 86 25.46 -5.28 -6.90
C LEU A 86 24.40 -4.89 -5.85
N ILE A 87 24.07 -3.60 -5.75
CA ILE A 87 23.07 -3.08 -4.80
C ILE A 87 21.69 -3.66 -5.12
N LEU A 88 21.30 -3.74 -6.40
CA LEU A 88 20.06 -4.41 -6.81
C LEU A 88 20.07 -5.90 -6.45
N THR A 89 21.19 -6.58 -6.65
CA THR A 89 21.34 -8.00 -6.29
C THR A 89 21.16 -8.21 -4.78
N ILE A 90 21.78 -7.36 -3.95
CA ILE A 90 21.65 -7.37 -2.49
C ILE A 90 20.20 -7.12 -2.06
N GLY A 91 19.57 -6.07 -2.58
CA GLY A 91 18.22 -5.70 -2.19
C GLY A 91 17.14 -6.66 -2.69
N LYS A 92 17.27 -7.17 -3.93
CA LYS A 92 16.39 -8.23 -4.47
C LYS A 92 16.44 -9.50 -3.65
N GLY A 93 17.64 -9.92 -3.26
CA GLY A 93 17.84 -11.11 -2.43
C GLY A 93 17.47 -10.90 -0.96
N ARG A 94 17.23 -9.64 -0.55
CA ARG A 94 17.16 -9.21 0.86
C ARG A 94 18.32 -9.79 1.66
N ILE A 95 19.53 -9.70 1.10
CA ILE A 95 20.72 -10.40 1.61
C ILE A 95 21.05 -9.90 3.03
N TYR A 96 20.83 -8.60 3.28
CA TYR A 96 21.00 -7.96 4.59
C TYR A 96 20.06 -8.49 5.70
N ASP A 97 18.99 -9.22 5.38
CA ASP A 97 18.13 -9.87 6.39
C ASP A 97 18.67 -11.23 6.85
N LYS A 98 19.59 -11.83 6.08
CA LYS A 98 20.06 -13.22 6.25
C LYS A 98 21.57 -13.31 6.50
N HIS A 99 22.30 -12.23 6.23
CA HIS A 99 23.73 -12.15 6.36
C HIS A 99 24.13 -10.76 6.83
N LEU A 100 25.10 -10.72 7.74
CA LEU A 100 25.85 -9.53 8.12
C LEU A 100 26.35 -8.76 6.88
N PRO A 101 26.00 -7.47 6.73
CA PRO A 101 26.60 -6.64 5.70
C PRO A 101 28.13 -6.60 5.81
N PRO A 102 28.85 -6.56 4.68
CA PRO A 102 30.29 -6.50 4.66
C PRO A 102 30.77 -5.11 5.08
N ALA A 103 32.06 -4.99 5.40
CA ALA A 103 32.67 -3.68 5.59
C ALA A 103 32.63 -2.84 4.29
N PHE A 104 32.88 -3.50 3.16
CA PHE A 104 32.90 -2.87 1.84
C PHE A 104 32.00 -3.60 0.84
N LEU A 105 31.37 -2.83 -0.03
CA LEU A 105 30.97 -3.29 -1.34
C LEU A 105 32.13 -3.09 -2.32
N GLY A 106 32.16 -3.84 -3.41
CA GLY A 106 33.13 -3.59 -4.47
C GLY A 106 32.65 -3.97 -5.85
N GLU A 107 33.43 -3.60 -6.83
CA GLU A 107 33.31 -4.09 -8.20
C GLU A 107 34.71 -4.21 -8.80
N PHE A 108 34.90 -5.14 -9.73
CA PHE A 108 36.15 -5.23 -10.46
C PHE A 108 35.99 -5.81 -11.86
N ASP A 109 36.93 -5.46 -12.73
CA ASP A 109 37.07 -5.99 -14.09
C ASP A 109 38.53 -6.40 -14.36
N ALA A 110 38.94 -6.59 -15.64
CA ALA A 110 40.30 -7.01 -15.95
C ALA A 110 41.36 -5.89 -15.74
N GLU A 111 40.96 -4.63 -15.56
CA GLU A 111 41.83 -3.47 -15.41
C GLU A 111 41.87 -2.92 -13.99
N GLN A 112 40.75 -2.90 -13.27
CA GLN A 112 40.65 -2.20 -11.98
C GLN A 112 39.73 -2.87 -10.96
N ILE A 113 39.86 -2.46 -9.70
CA ILE A 113 38.97 -2.80 -8.58
C ILE A 113 38.59 -1.53 -7.81
N ALA A 114 37.31 -1.45 -7.41
CA ALA A 114 36.79 -0.37 -6.59
C ALA A 114 36.17 -0.88 -5.28
N PHE A 115 36.33 -0.11 -4.20
CA PHE A 115 35.77 -0.40 -2.88
C PHE A 115 34.93 0.76 -2.36
N LEU A 116 33.74 0.47 -1.85
CA LEU A 116 32.83 1.44 -1.23
C LEU A 116 32.47 1.00 0.20
N PRO A 117 32.68 1.84 1.22
CA PRO A 117 32.20 1.53 2.57
C PRO A 117 30.69 1.30 2.59
N TYR A 118 30.22 0.14 3.07
CA TYR A 118 28.81 -0.28 2.98
C TYR A 118 27.83 0.74 3.58
N HIS A 119 28.22 1.41 4.66
CA HIS A 119 27.37 2.35 5.38
C HIS A 119 26.99 3.59 4.58
N LYS A 120 27.79 3.99 3.59
CA LYS A 120 27.50 5.13 2.71
C LYS A 120 26.23 4.92 1.88
N ILE A 121 25.86 3.67 1.66
CA ILE A 121 24.68 3.28 0.88
C ILE A 121 23.67 2.49 1.72
N MET A 122 23.84 2.37 3.04
CA MET A 122 22.93 1.59 3.89
C MET A 122 21.50 2.13 3.89
N ASP A 123 21.33 3.45 3.83
CA ASP A 123 20.01 4.10 3.80
C ASP A 123 19.23 3.77 2.52
N VAL A 124 19.91 3.38 1.44
CA VAL A 124 19.30 2.94 0.18
C VAL A 124 18.43 1.69 0.40
N PHE A 125 18.89 0.75 1.22
CA PHE A 125 18.15 -0.48 1.52
C PHE A 125 16.96 -0.25 2.45
N SER A 126 16.86 0.91 3.08
CA SER A 126 15.78 1.28 4.01
C SER A 126 14.62 2.01 3.30
N GLN A 127 14.68 2.17 1.98
CA GLN A 127 13.63 2.79 1.17
C GLN A 127 12.43 1.85 1.02
N ASN A 128 11.25 2.36 1.38
CA ASN A 128 10.01 1.58 1.34
C ASN A 128 9.32 1.59 -0.03
N ASP A 129 9.76 2.46 -0.95
CA ASP A 129 9.14 2.75 -2.25
C ASP A 129 9.97 2.28 -3.46
N PHE A 130 11.05 1.53 -3.23
CA PHE A 130 11.90 0.98 -4.29
C PHE A 130 11.48 -0.47 -4.67
N ASN A 131 11.23 -0.72 -5.95
CA ASN A 131 10.89 -2.05 -6.45
C ASN A 131 12.14 -2.93 -6.62
N TRP A 132 12.46 -3.71 -5.59
CA TRP A 132 13.62 -4.61 -5.62
C TRP A 132 13.47 -5.83 -6.55
N ASN A 133 12.29 -6.11 -7.10
CA ASN A 133 12.03 -7.31 -7.91
C ASN A 133 12.36 -7.14 -9.42
N VAL A 134 13.41 -6.39 -9.75
CA VAL A 134 13.89 -6.21 -11.13
C VAL A 134 15.08 -7.12 -11.43
N THR A 135 15.43 -7.29 -12.71
CA THR A 135 16.65 -8.04 -13.08
C THR A 135 17.87 -7.11 -12.89
N PRO A 136 18.81 -7.43 -11.97
CA PRO A 136 19.91 -6.51 -11.64
C PRO A 136 20.79 -6.13 -12.83
N SER A 137 20.99 -7.03 -13.80
CA SER A 137 21.78 -6.80 -15.01
C SER A 137 21.03 -6.06 -16.14
N ASN A 138 19.78 -5.65 -15.94
CA ASN A 138 19.02 -4.90 -16.95
C ASN A 138 19.09 -3.39 -16.71
N HIS A 139 20.08 -2.75 -17.34
CA HIS A 139 20.38 -1.32 -17.18
C HIS A 139 19.27 -0.40 -17.75
N ASN A 140 18.36 -0.94 -18.57
CA ASN A 140 17.26 -0.17 -19.16
C ASN A 140 16.05 -0.03 -18.23
N THR A 141 16.02 -0.73 -17.11
CA THR A 141 14.91 -0.64 -16.15
C THR A 141 14.87 0.72 -15.47
N LYS A 142 13.66 1.14 -15.08
CA LYS A 142 13.47 2.41 -14.34
C LYS A 142 14.21 2.37 -13.00
N GLU A 143 14.13 1.23 -12.32
CA GLU A 143 14.73 0.99 -11.01
C GLU A 143 16.25 1.06 -11.07
N PHE A 144 16.87 0.51 -12.12
CA PHE A 144 18.32 0.64 -12.33
C PHE A 144 18.72 2.10 -12.51
N LYS A 145 18.02 2.84 -13.38
CA LYS A 145 18.30 4.27 -13.61
C LYS A 145 18.08 5.13 -12.37
N GLN A 146 17.00 4.86 -11.62
CA GLN A 146 16.71 5.55 -10.37
C GLN A 146 17.81 5.31 -9.34
N LEU A 147 18.23 4.05 -9.18
CA LEU A 147 19.28 3.69 -8.25
C LEU A 147 20.62 4.31 -8.67
N TYR A 148 20.94 4.26 -9.97
CA TYR A 148 22.11 4.91 -10.57
C TYR A 148 22.18 6.39 -10.19
N GLU A 149 21.15 7.19 -10.49
CA GLU A 149 21.14 8.62 -10.16
C GLU A 149 21.27 8.88 -8.65
N MET A 150 20.72 8.00 -7.83
CA MET A 150 20.72 8.17 -6.38
C MET A 150 22.08 7.89 -5.74
N VAL A 151 22.79 6.87 -6.22
CA VAL A 151 24.08 6.48 -5.63
C VAL A 151 25.28 7.05 -6.39
N LYS A 152 25.10 7.57 -7.62
CA LYS A 152 26.17 8.06 -8.48
C LYS A 152 27.16 8.98 -7.76
N ASN A 153 26.67 10.09 -7.19
CA ASN A 153 27.55 11.06 -6.53
C ASN A 153 28.29 10.43 -5.35
N THR A 154 27.60 9.62 -4.54
CA THR A 154 28.22 8.88 -3.43
C THR A 154 29.30 7.91 -3.94
N LEU A 155 29.04 7.20 -5.03
CA LEU A 155 30.00 6.27 -5.62
C LEU A 155 31.22 6.98 -6.21
N GLU A 156 31.02 8.13 -6.87
CA GLU A 156 32.11 8.95 -7.43
C GLU A 156 32.96 9.60 -6.33
N GLU A 157 32.36 10.06 -5.24
CA GLU A 157 33.06 10.79 -4.16
C GLU A 157 33.70 9.87 -3.11
N GLU A 158 33.11 8.69 -2.84
CA GLU A 158 33.45 7.88 -1.66
C GLU A 158 34.05 6.50 -2.01
N SER A 159 34.20 6.16 -3.30
CA SER A 159 34.82 4.89 -3.71
C SER A 159 36.34 5.01 -3.83
N PHE A 160 37.04 3.97 -3.39
CA PHE A 160 38.48 3.81 -3.55
C PHE A 160 38.76 2.95 -4.78
N ILE A 161 39.34 3.52 -5.84
CA ILE A 161 39.58 2.84 -7.13
C ILE A 161 41.07 2.60 -7.34
N PHE A 162 41.43 1.37 -7.73
CA PHE A 162 42.82 0.93 -7.95
C PHE A 162 42.96 0.16 -9.26
N LYS A 163 44.08 0.35 -9.96
CA LYS A 163 44.40 -0.36 -11.21
C LYS A 163 45.32 -1.56 -10.98
N PHE A 164 44.90 -2.73 -11.45
CA PHE A 164 45.69 -3.95 -11.38
C PHE A 164 47.01 -3.83 -12.15
N GLY A 165 48.09 -4.31 -11.55
CA GLY A 165 49.44 -4.24 -12.09
C GLY A 165 50.14 -2.88 -11.93
N LYS A 166 49.41 -1.81 -11.56
CA LYS A 166 49.99 -0.47 -11.31
C LYS A 166 49.92 -0.12 -9.83
N ASP A 167 48.78 -0.35 -9.22
CA ASP A 167 48.46 0.04 -7.85
C ASP A 167 48.44 -1.19 -6.91
N ASP A 168 49.14 -2.27 -7.27
CA ASP A 168 49.08 -3.55 -6.55
C ASP A 168 49.45 -3.40 -5.07
N LYS A 169 50.46 -2.59 -4.79
CA LYS A 169 50.93 -2.34 -3.43
C LYS A 169 49.89 -1.53 -2.63
N GLU A 170 49.26 -0.56 -3.27
CA GLU A 170 48.19 0.24 -2.67
C GLU A 170 46.94 -0.60 -2.39
N ILE A 171 46.61 -1.56 -3.26
CA ILE A 171 45.53 -2.54 -3.03
C ILE A 171 45.86 -3.42 -1.81
N GLU A 172 47.07 -3.97 -1.75
CA GLU A 172 47.53 -4.77 -0.61
C GLU A 172 47.48 -3.98 0.70
N ASP A 173 47.97 -2.74 0.70
CA ASP A 173 47.94 -1.84 1.86
C ASP A 173 46.50 -1.46 2.24
N PHE A 174 45.62 -1.21 1.26
CA PHE A 174 44.21 -0.92 1.50
C PHE A 174 43.51 -2.10 2.18
N ILE A 175 43.67 -3.32 1.64
CA ILE A 175 43.09 -4.54 2.22
C ILE A 175 43.64 -4.74 3.62
N LYS A 176 44.96 -4.64 3.83
CA LYS A 176 45.60 -4.81 5.14
C LYS A 176 45.10 -3.82 6.19
N ASN A 177 44.84 -2.57 5.79
CA ASN A 177 44.43 -1.51 6.71
C ASN A 177 42.93 -1.50 7.00
N ASN A 178 42.10 -1.91 6.03
CA ASN A 178 40.64 -1.80 6.11
C ASN A 178 39.92 -3.13 6.36
N PHE A 179 40.51 -4.26 5.99
CA PHE A 179 39.89 -5.59 6.09
C PHE A 179 40.50 -6.33 7.28
N GLY A 180 40.12 -5.92 8.49
CA GLY A 180 40.48 -6.58 9.74
C GLY A 180 41.99 -6.50 10.06
N LYS A 181 42.36 -5.71 11.08
CA LYS A 181 43.68 -5.78 11.69
C LYS A 181 44.03 -7.23 12.07
N ALA A 182 44.91 -7.84 11.28
CA ALA A 182 45.68 -9.01 11.66
C ALA A 182 47.08 -8.93 11.03
N GLY A 183 47.78 -7.84 11.33
CA GLY A 183 49.20 -7.91 11.59
C GLY A 183 49.37 -7.80 13.10
N VAL A 184 50.00 -8.81 13.71
CA VAL A 184 50.34 -8.94 15.14
C VAL A 184 49.28 -9.62 16.01
N GLU A 185 49.59 -10.87 16.30
CA GLU A 185 49.22 -11.67 17.47
C GLU A 185 48.70 -10.84 18.66
N ASN A 186 47.47 -11.11 19.10
CA ASN A 186 47.17 -11.28 20.52
C ASN A 186 45.77 -11.87 20.76
N ASN A 187 45.70 -12.77 21.73
CA ASN A 187 44.47 -13.29 22.30
C ASN A 187 43.55 -12.12 22.76
N LEU A 188 42.23 -12.24 22.56
CA LEU A 188 41.16 -11.43 23.19
C LEU A 188 40.87 -9.99 22.67
N SER A 189 40.93 -9.67 21.38
CA SER A 189 40.42 -8.35 20.90
C SER A 189 38.89 -8.36 20.73
N LYS A 190 38.17 -7.50 21.47
CA LYS A 190 36.71 -7.31 21.29
C LYS A 190 36.42 -6.58 19.97
N THR A 191 35.25 -6.81 19.36
CA THR A 191 34.81 -6.11 18.13
C THR A 191 34.43 -4.66 18.42
N GLN A 192 34.97 -3.69 17.70
CA GLN A 192 34.63 -2.26 17.85
C GLN A 192 33.22 -1.96 17.31
N ILE A 193 32.45 -1.13 18.03
CA ILE A 193 31.11 -0.69 17.62
C ILE A 193 31.18 0.69 16.96
N ASP A 194 30.49 0.86 15.83
CA ASP A 194 30.45 2.09 15.03
C ASP A 194 29.07 2.34 14.36
N LYS A 195 29.00 3.37 13.51
CA LYS A 195 27.79 3.79 12.77
C LYS A 195 27.24 2.71 11.82
N ASN A 196 28.04 1.70 11.48
CA ASN A 196 27.79 0.74 10.42
C ASN A 196 27.26 -0.58 10.99
N ASN A 197 27.68 -0.92 12.22
CA ASN A 197 27.38 -2.21 12.83
C ASN A 197 26.41 -2.16 14.03
N PHE A 198 26.09 -0.98 14.58
CA PHE A 198 25.26 -0.88 15.81
C PHE A 198 23.83 -1.45 15.66
N VAL A 199 23.17 -1.26 14.51
CA VAL A 199 21.83 -1.82 14.25
C VAL A 199 21.83 -3.34 14.26
N ASN A 200 22.91 -3.93 13.75
CA ASN A 200 23.07 -5.36 13.70
C ASN A 200 23.48 -5.95 15.07
N ILE A 201 24.34 -5.25 15.83
CA ILE A 201 24.65 -5.64 17.21
C ILE A 201 23.39 -5.60 18.08
N TYR A 202 22.48 -4.66 17.83
CA TYR A 202 21.15 -4.65 18.43
C TYR A 202 20.37 -5.93 18.11
N SER A 203 20.29 -6.36 16.84
CA SER A 203 19.63 -7.62 16.46
C SER A 203 20.21 -8.84 17.20
N LYS A 204 21.54 -8.91 17.37
CA LYS A 204 22.19 -9.98 18.15
C LYS A 204 21.89 -9.88 19.65
N TRP A 205 21.79 -8.67 20.17
CA TRP A 205 21.41 -8.39 21.56
C TRP A 205 19.96 -8.80 21.83
N LEU A 206 19.04 -8.60 20.87
CA LEU A 206 17.64 -9.05 20.98
C LEU A 206 17.52 -10.56 21.19
N VAL A 207 18.37 -11.35 20.53
CA VAL A 207 18.37 -12.81 20.66
C VAL A 207 19.09 -13.25 21.93
N SER A 208 20.25 -12.63 22.21
CA SER A 208 21.15 -13.11 23.26
C SER A 208 20.81 -12.59 24.66
N VAL A 209 20.42 -11.31 24.78
CA VAL A 209 20.33 -10.60 26.06
C VAL A 209 18.89 -10.28 26.43
N LYS A 210 18.04 -9.84 25.50
CA LYS A 210 16.67 -9.38 25.80
C LYS A 210 15.87 -10.35 26.66
N ASN A 211 15.89 -11.65 26.31
CA ASN A 211 15.13 -12.66 27.04
C ASN A 211 15.64 -12.94 28.45
N SER A 212 16.85 -12.48 28.79
CA SER A 212 17.38 -12.54 30.16
C SER A 212 16.88 -11.42 31.06
N ILE A 213 16.21 -10.40 30.52
CA ILE A 213 15.77 -9.22 31.28
C ILE A 213 14.34 -9.43 31.80
N SER A 214 14.14 -9.17 33.09
CA SER A 214 12.87 -9.25 33.82
C SER A 214 12.00 -8.03 33.54
N VAL A 215 11.41 -8.02 32.34
CA VAL A 215 10.47 -6.99 31.87
C VAL A 215 9.28 -7.68 31.21
N ASP A 216 8.06 -7.31 31.60
CA ASP A 216 6.89 -7.54 30.78
C ASP A 216 6.97 -6.59 29.58
N TRP A 217 7.45 -7.12 28.45
CA TRP A 217 7.69 -6.34 27.23
C TRP A 217 6.42 -5.71 26.65
N ASP A 218 5.25 -6.32 26.86
CA ASP A 218 3.98 -5.76 26.39
C ASP A 218 3.53 -4.59 27.27
N MET A 219 3.73 -4.69 28.58
CA MET A 219 3.50 -3.59 29.53
C MET A 219 4.53 -2.45 29.37
N ALA A 220 5.81 -2.76 29.16
CA ALA A 220 6.85 -1.76 28.93
C ALA A 220 6.54 -0.93 27.67
N LYS A 221 6.16 -1.62 26.58
CA LYS A 221 5.74 -0.97 25.33
C LYS A 221 4.51 -0.08 25.51
N LYS A 222 3.52 -0.50 26.31
CA LYS A 222 2.35 0.33 26.66
C LYS A 222 2.73 1.60 27.43
N ASN A 223 3.85 1.59 28.16
CA ASN A 223 4.37 2.73 28.91
C ASN A 223 5.45 3.51 28.15
N GLY A 224 5.61 3.28 26.84
CA GLY A 224 6.52 4.06 25.99
C GLY A 224 7.99 3.63 26.05
N ILE A 225 8.31 2.53 26.74
CA ILE A 225 9.66 1.95 26.80
C ILE A 225 9.73 0.74 25.88
N ILE A 226 10.70 0.71 24.97
CA ILE A 226 10.91 -0.40 24.04
C ILE A 226 12.27 -1.07 24.27
N ASP A 227 12.45 -2.23 23.67
CA ASP A 227 13.69 -3.01 23.77
C ASP A 227 14.95 -2.27 23.27
N ALA A 228 14.80 -1.35 22.31
CA ALA A 228 15.88 -0.46 21.89
C ALA A 228 16.38 0.45 23.04
N ASP A 229 15.53 0.85 23.98
CA ASP A 229 15.93 1.73 25.09
C ASP A 229 16.84 0.98 26.09
N PHE A 230 16.61 -0.31 26.29
CA PHE A 230 17.49 -1.19 27.08
C PHE A 230 18.82 -1.45 26.36
N TYR A 231 18.78 -1.67 25.04
CA TYR A 231 20.00 -1.82 24.25
C TYR A 231 20.88 -0.57 24.26
N LEU A 232 20.30 0.62 24.14
CA LEU A 232 21.04 1.88 24.21
C LEU A 232 21.65 2.11 25.60
N ALA A 233 20.91 1.76 26.66
CA ALA A 233 21.42 1.81 28.03
C ALA A 233 22.65 0.91 28.22
N ASP A 234 22.60 -0.30 27.65
CA ASP A 234 23.72 -1.23 27.62
C ASP A 234 24.88 -0.72 26.76
N LEU A 235 24.61 -0.28 25.53
CA LEU A 235 25.61 0.10 24.55
C LEU A 235 26.43 1.32 25.01
N LEU A 236 25.77 2.29 25.62
CA LEU A 236 26.35 3.56 26.07
C LEU A 236 26.71 3.50 27.56
N SER A 237 27.30 2.38 27.98
CA SER A 237 27.73 2.14 29.35
C SER A 237 29.21 1.76 29.44
N GLU A 238 29.82 2.16 30.54
CA GLU A 238 31.15 1.72 30.95
C GLU A 238 31.04 1.06 32.33
N ASN A 239 31.69 -0.09 32.53
CA ASN A 239 31.56 -0.87 33.78
C ASN A 239 30.10 -1.17 34.18
N ASN A 240 29.23 -1.40 33.19
CA ASN A 240 27.77 -1.56 33.34
C ASN A 240 27.08 -0.34 33.98
N LEU A 241 27.65 0.84 33.87
CA LEU A 241 27.04 2.10 34.26
C LEU A 241 26.80 2.94 33.01
N THR A 242 25.52 3.17 32.67
CA THR A 242 25.17 4.02 31.52
C THR A 242 25.70 5.44 31.74
N LEU A 243 26.47 5.92 30.76
CA LEU A 243 27.14 7.22 30.82
C LEU A 243 26.15 8.38 30.57
N ILE A 244 25.13 8.14 29.76
CA ILE A 244 24.14 9.15 29.36
C ILE A 244 22.91 9.10 30.26
N LYS A 245 22.88 9.99 31.26
CA LYS A 245 21.78 10.06 32.25
C LYS A 245 20.41 10.44 31.68
N LYS A 246 20.34 10.91 30.43
CA LYS A 246 19.12 11.36 29.74
C LYS A 246 18.35 10.24 29.03
N LEU A 247 18.88 9.01 28.98
CA LEU A 247 18.19 7.86 28.37
C LEU A 247 16.97 7.42 29.21
N PHE A 248 15.96 6.86 28.54
CA PHE A 248 14.73 6.37 29.18
C PHE A 248 14.98 5.20 30.15
N VAL A 249 16.00 4.39 29.84
CA VAL A 249 16.49 3.29 30.67
C VAL A 249 17.96 3.55 31.00
N ILE A 250 18.38 3.24 32.21
CA ILE A 250 19.77 3.32 32.67
C ILE A 250 20.18 1.97 33.25
N LEU A 251 21.33 1.45 32.82
CA LEU A 251 21.97 0.32 33.45
C LEU A 251 22.78 0.78 34.67
N LYS A 252 22.54 0.13 35.81
CA LYS A 252 23.17 0.36 37.12
C LYS A 252 23.82 -0.92 37.61
N THR A 253 24.98 -1.24 37.06
CA THR A 253 25.82 -2.40 37.43
C THR A 253 25.17 -3.74 37.13
N ASP A 254 24.12 -4.10 37.88
CA ASP A 254 23.43 -5.39 37.90
C ASP A 254 21.92 -5.32 37.59
N HIS A 255 21.35 -4.12 37.48
CA HIS A 255 19.94 -3.90 37.17
C HIS A 255 19.72 -2.66 36.30
N TYR A 256 18.51 -2.50 35.77
CA TYR A 256 18.08 -1.32 35.03
C TYR A 256 17.18 -0.44 35.90
N GLU A 257 17.38 0.88 35.83
CA GLU A 257 16.47 1.91 36.36
C GLU A 257 15.69 2.56 35.21
N LEU A 258 14.37 2.66 35.38
CA LEU A 258 13.44 3.29 34.44
C LEU A 258 12.36 4.09 35.20
N ASP A 259 11.60 4.93 34.47
CA ASP A 259 10.52 5.77 35.05
C ASP A 259 11.01 6.64 36.23
N ARG A 260 12.20 7.25 36.06
CA ARG A 260 12.86 8.07 37.08
C ARG A 260 12.12 9.40 37.24
N LYS A 261 11.52 9.64 38.40
CA LYS A 261 10.74 10.85 38.73
C LYS A 261 11.17 11.41 40.08
N ILE A 262 10.92 12.70 40.28
CA ILE A 262 11.00 13.33 41.59
C ILE A 262 9.58 13.30 42.16
N ASP A 263 9.39 12.72 43.34
CA ASP A 263 8.10 12.72 44.01
C ASP A 263 7.78 14.07 44.67
N ASP A 264 6.57 14.20 45.23
CA ASP A 264 6.09 15.45 45.82
C ASP A 264 6.92 15.92 47.04
N MET A 265 7.82 15.07 47.56
CA MET A 265 8.76 15.37 48.65
C MET A 265 10.16 15.71 48.14
N GLY A 266 10.41 15.72 46.83
CA GLY A 266 11.73 15.99 46.26
C GLY A 266 12.65 14.79 46.19
N LEU A 267 12.17 13.56 46.47
CA LEU A 267 12.97 12.33 46.43
C LEU A 267 12.90 11.67 45.05
N ILE A 268 14.01 11.09 44.62
CA ILE A 268 14.09 10.37 43.33
C ILE A 268 13.49 8.98 43.51
N THR A 269 12.42 8.70 42.77
CA THR A 269 11.81 7.38 42.66
C THR A 269 12.09 6.78 41.28
N SER A 270 12.33 5.46 41.23
CA SER A 270 12.58 4.74 39.98
C SER A 270 12.06 3.31 40.05
N LYS A 271 11.62 2.78 38.92
CA LYS A 271 11.31 1.34 38.76
C LYS A 271 12.57 0.58 38.38
N GLN A 272 12.70 -0.64 38.90
CA GLN A 272 13.84 -1.50 38.64
C GLN A 272 13.44 -2.70 37.80
N SER A 273 14.33 -3.11 36.89
CA SER A 273 14.27 -4.37 36.18
C SER A 273 15.59 -5.12 36.32
N HIS A 274 15.54 -6.41 36.60
CA HIS A 274 16.71 -7.23 36.87
C HIS A 274 16.94 -8.26 35.75
N PHE A 275 18.07 -8.97 35.80
CA PHE A 275 18.35 -10.08 34.89
C PHE A 275 17.98 -11.41 35.57
N TYR A 276 17.13 -12.23 34.94
CA TYR A 276 16.74 -13.56 35.44
C TYR A 276 17.92 -14.52 35.60
N ASP A 277 19.00 -14.29 34.84
CA ASP A 277 20.17 -15.15 34.78
C ASP A 277 21.40 -14.55 35.50
N ASN A 278 21.20 -13.56 36.38
CA ASN A 278 22.27 -12.84 37.07
C ASN A 278 23.35 -12.26 36.11
N GLN A 279 22.89 -11.71 34.98
CA GLN A 279 23.70 -11.10 33.91
C GLN A 279 24.61 -12.07 33.15
N LYS A 280 24.36 -13.39 33.20
CA LYS A 280 25.21 -14.36 32.50
C LYS A 280 25.22 -14.09 30.99
N ALA A 281 24.05 -14.01 30.36
CA ALA A 281 23.91 -13.75 28.93
C ALA A 281 24.39 -12.35 28.55
N HIS A 282 24.12 -11.34 29.38
CA HIS A 282 24.61 -9.97 29.19
C HIS A 282 26.16 -9.91 29.22
N LYS A 283 26.82 -10.52 30.21
CA LYS A 283 28.29 -10.55 30.31
C LYS A 283 28.91 -11.33 29.14
N GLU A 284 28.38 -12.49 28.78
CA GLU A 284 28.85 -13.27 27.62
C GLU A 284 28.65 -12.53 26.29
N PHE A 285 27.58 -11.74 26.16
CA PHE A 285 27.37 -10.88 25.00
C PHE A 285 28.41 -9.78 24.89
N TRP A 286 28.60 -9.00 25.95
CA TRP A 286 29.50 -7.83 25.91
C TRP A 286 30.99 -8.17 26.04
N LYS A 287 31.36 -9.42 26.35
CA LYS A 287 32.74 -9.93 26.17
C LYS A 287 33.20 -9.88 24.72
N ARG A 288 32.27 -9.83 23.76
CA ARG A 288 32.55 -9.86 22.31
C ARG A 288 32.73 -8.48 21.70
N TYR A 289 32.32 -7.39 22.36
CA TYR A 289 32.27 -6.05 21.78
C TYR A 289 32.88 -4.97 22.69
N HIS A 290 33.59 -4.01 22.09
CA HIS A 290 34.05 -2.80 22.77
C HIS A 290 32.88 -1.83 22.92
N ARG A 291 32.44 -1.63 24.17
CA ARG A 291 31.49 -0.60 24.58
C ARG A 291 32.09 0.27 25.69
N PRO A 292 31.76 1.57 25.77
CA PRO A 292 30.92 2.30 24.80
C PRO A 292 31.63 2.47 23.44
N PRO A 293 30.88 2.73 22.35
CA PRO A 293 31.47 3.13 21.07
C PRO A 293 32.23 4.47 21.22
N LYS A 294 33.01 4.88 20.21
CA LYS A 294 33.66 6.20 20.23
C LYS A 294 32.62 7.32 20.42
N GLU A 295 32.95 8.33 21.21
CA GLU A 295 32.02 9.43 21.58
C GLU A 295 31.40 10.14 20.36
N GLU A 296 32.18 10.33 19.29
CA GLU A 296 31.74 10.89 18.00
C GLU A 296 30.57 10.14 17.34
N TYR A 297 30.27 8.91 17.77
CA TYR A 297 29.17 8.11 17.25
C TYR A 297 27.90 8.18 18.12
N TRP A 298 27.99 8.71 19.33
CA TRP A 298 26.89 8.64 20.31
C TRP A 298 25.67 9.41 19.83
N ASP A 299 25.83 10.65 19.39
CA ASP A 299 24.72 11.47 18.90
C ASP A 299 24.06 10.84 17.66
N TYR A 300 24.86 10.28 16.75
CA TYR A 300 24.33 9.58 15.57
C TYR A 300 23.48 8.37 15.97
N ILE A 301 23.99 7.51 16.85
CA ILE A 301 23.32 6.29 17.30
C ILE A 301 22.02 6.61 18.08
N ILE A 302 22.05 7.64 18.91
CA ILE A 302 20.87 8.10 19.67
C ILE A 302 19.82 8.72 18.74
N ASN A 303 20.23 9.56 17.79
CA ASN A 303 19.33 10.22 16.84
C ASN A 303 18.73 9.26 15.82
N ARG A 304 19.42 8.16 15.48
CA ARG A 304 18.94 7.08 14.59
C ARG A 304 18.25 5.92 15.34
N ARG A 305 17.66 6.19 16.52
CA ARG A 305 16.84 5.22 17.29
C ARG A 305 15.73 4.58 16.43
N ASP A 306 15.21 5.31 15.44
CA ASP A 306 14.21 4.84 14.47
C ASP A 306 14.66 3.64 13.63
N LEU A 307 15.97 3.48 13.40
CA LEU A 307 16.55 2.30 12.74
C LEU A 307 16.48 1.03 13.59
N LEU A 308 16.27 1.17 14.92
CA LEU A 308 16.19 0.07 15.87
C LEU A 308 14.74 -0.37 16.17
N VAL A 309 13.75 0.22 15.49
CA VAL A 309 12.32 -0.08 15.69
C VAL A 309 11.81 -0.98 14.56
N PRO A 310 11.32 -2.20 14.84
CA PRO A 310 10.87 -3.09 13.78
C PRO A 310 9.60 -2.56 13.04
N PRO A 311 9.42 -2.91 11.74
CA PRO A 311 8.37 -2.33 10.88
C PRO A 311 6.93 -2.63 11.31
N ASP A 312 6.74 -3.68 12.10
CA ASP A 312 5.45 -4.14 12.63
C ASP A 312 4.80 -3.12 13.58
N ILE A 313 5.59 -2.29 14.27
CA ILE A 313 5.09 -1.19 15.13
C ILE A 313 4.51 -0.04 14.30
N ARG A 314 5.00 0.19 13.06
CA ARG A 314 4.43 1.19 12.13
C ARG A 314 3.07 0.75 11.57
N SER A 315 2.85 -0.56 11.44
CA SER A 315 1.65 -1.13 10.80
C SER A 315 0.39 -1.17 11.67
N ARG A 316 0.50 -0.99 13.00
CA ARG A 316 -0.62 -1.18 13.95
C ARG A 316 -1.24 0.10 14.51
N LYS A 317 -0.63 1.28 14.32
CA LYS A 317 -1.02 2.50 15.06
C LYS A 317 -1.99 3.45 14.36
N GLY A 318 -2.43 3.19 13.12
CA GLY A 318 -3.49 3.99 12.49
C GLY A 318 -3.13 5.46 12.17
N SER A 319 -1.88 5.88 12.39
CA SER A 319 -1.31 7.11 11.84
C SER A 319 -0.88 6.84 10.39
N PHE A 320 -1.60 7.42 9.43
CA PHE A 320 -1.23 7.35 8.03
C PHE A 320 -0.13 8.39 7.78
N PHE A 321 1.05 7.94 7.36
CA PHE A 321 2.13 8.84 7.00
C PHE A 321 1.77 9.57 5.70
N THR A 322 1.83 10.91 5.72
CA THR A 322 1.68 11.72 4.50
C THR A 322 3.02 11.79 3.77
N PRO A 323 3.13 11.29 2.52
CA PRO A 323 4.34 11.44 1.74
C PRO A 323 4.69 12.91 1.49
N GLN A 324 5.98 13.24 1.54
CA GLN A 324 6.49 14.62 1.39
C GLN A 324 6.01 15.26 0.08
N ILE A 325 6.02 14.51 -1.03
CA ILE A 325 5.54 14.97 -2.34
C ILE A 325 4.12 15.54 -2.29
N TRP A 326 3.24 14.95 -1.48
CA TRP A 326 1.86 15.38 -1.36
C TRP A 326 1.73 16.54 -0.38
N ALA A 327 2.51 16.55 0.70
CA ALA A 327 2.58 17.67 1.64
C ALA A 327 3.03 18.97 0.94
N GLU A 328 4.07 18.91 0.11
CA GLU A 328 4.55 20.05 -0.68
C GLU A 328 3.48 20.51 -1.70
N LYS A 329 2.83 19.55 -2.38
CA LYS A 329 1.75 19.86 -3.32
C LYS A 329 0.58 20.55 -2.64
N SER A 330 0.15 20.08 -1.47
CA SER A 330 -0.95 20.70 -0.72
C SER A 330 -0.62 22.11 -0.22
N GLN A 331 0.62 22.36 0.21
CA GLN A 331 1.09 23.70 0.57
C GLN A 331 1.06 24.66 -0.64
N GLY A 332 1.42 24.18 -1.83
CA GLY A 332 1.28 24.95 -3.07
C GLY A 332 -0.18 25.33 -3.38
N TYR A 333 -1.14 24.43 -3.10
CA TYR A 333 -2.57 24.73 -3.24
C TYR A 333 -3.04 25.75 -2.21
N LEU A 334 -2.61 25.64 -0.94
CA LEU A 334 -2.89 26.62 0.10
C LEU A 334 -2.40 28.02 -0.29
N ALA A 335 -1.15 28.14 -0.75
CA ALA A 335 -0.59 29.41 -1.23
C ALA A 335 -1.37 29.98 -2.43
N SER A 336 -1.87 29.12 -3.32
CA SER A 336 -2.67 29.56 -4.47
C SER A 336 -4.07 30.08 -4.10
N VAL A 337 -4.61 29.66 -2.95
CA VAL A 337 -5.95 30.03 -2.48
C VAL A 337 -5.89 31.22 -1.52
N LEU A 338 -4.91 31.21 -0.60
CA LEU A 338 -4.80 32.16 0.50
C LEU A 338 -3.74 33.25 0.27
N GLY A 339 -2.96 33.14 -0.82
CA GLY A 339 -1.89 34.08 -1.16
C GLY A 339 -0.52 33.62 -0.67
N LYS A 340 0.54 34.29 -1.15
CA LYS A 340 1.94 33.90 -0.85
C LYS A 340 2.31 34.02 0.64
N ARG A 341 1.61 34.90 1.37
CA ARG A 341 1.85 35.20 2.80
C ARG A 341 0.96 34.40 3.76
N TRP A 342 0.37 33.31 3.28
CA TRP A 342 -0.61 32.55 4.07
C TRP A 342 -0.02 31.97 5.38
N GLN A 343 1.28 31.68 5.43
CA GLN A 343 1.93 31.20 6.66
C GLN A 343 2.08 32.31 7.71
N GLU A 344 2.24 33.56 7.28
CA GLU A 344 2.28 34.76 8.13
C GLU A 344 0.87 35.19 8.56
N ASP A 345 -0.08 35.11 7.63
CA ASP A 345 -1.42 35.66 7.81
C ASP A 345 -2.35 34.73 8.59
N TYR A 346 -2.02 33.44 8.71
CA TYR A 346 -2.85 32.43 9.36
C TYR A 346 -2.06 31.59 10.37
N HIS A 347 -2.76 31.15 11.42
CA HIS A 347 -2.34 30.01 12.24
C HIS A 347 -2.70 28.70 11.54
N ILE A 348 -1.82 27.70 11.67
CA ILE A 348 -1.96 26.38 11.07
C ILE A 348 -2.02 25.37 12.20
N TRP A 349 -3.06 24.55 12.25
CA TRP A 349 -3.16 23.46 13.21
C TRP A 349 -3.39 22.13 12.51
N ASP A 350 -2.42 21.23 12.64
CA ASP A 350 -2.62 19.80 12.37
C ASP A 350 -3.03 19.10 13.65
N LEU A 351 -4.33 18.80 13.73
CA LEU A 351 -4.95 18.21 14.91
C LEU A 351 -4.86 16.67 14.95
N ALA A 352 -4.27 16.05 13.92
CA ALA A 352 -3.96 14.62 13.88
C ALA A 352 -2.55 14.39 13.28
N ALA A 353 -1.56 15.11 13.81
CA ALA A 353 -0.26 15.30 13.18
C ALA A 353 0.58 14.03 13.02
N GLY A 354 0.29 12.98 13.80
CA GLY A 354 1.19 11.84 13.92
C GLY A 354 2.61 12.34 14.26
N THR A 355 3.60 11.93 13.49
CA THR A 355 4.99 12.40 13.66
C THR A 355 5.31 13.74 12.97
N GLY A 356 4.31 14.46 12.45
CA GLY A 356 4.42 15.83 11.94
C GLY A 356 4.81 15.96 10.46
N ASN A 357 4.68 14.90 9.66
CA ASN A 357 5.19 14.93 8.27
C ASN A 357 4.40 15.86 7.34
N LEU A 358 3.10 16.09 7.63
CA LEU A 358 2.29 17.04 6.87
C LEU A 358 2.77 18.49 7.03
N LEU A 359 3.36 18.79 8.18
CA LEU A 359 3.89 20.11 8.57
C LEU A 359 5.30 20.37 8.05
N ALA A 360 5.96 19.37 7.45
CA ALA A 360 7.30 19.52 6.90
C ALA A 360 7.33 20.59 5.80
N GLY A 361 8.35 21.45 5.81
CA GLY A 361 8.52 22.54 4.84
C GLY A 361 7.82 23.86 5.20
N LEU A 362 7.00 23.89 6.25
CA LEU A 362 6.46 25.14 6.78
C LEU A 362 7.55 25.91 7.56
N THR A 363 7.58 27.23 7.39
CA THR A 363 8.69 28.10 7.86
C THR A 363 8.27 29.07 8.96
N ASN A 364 6.99 29.47 9.04
CA ASN A 364 6.54 30.37 10.10
C ASN A 364 6.18 29.63 11.40
N ILE A 365 7.22 29.28 12.14
CA ILE A 365 7.17 28.45 13.34
C ILE A 365 6.21 28.98 14.43
N ASN A 366 5.99 30.30 14.47
CA ASN A 366 5.12 30.98 15.43
C ASN A 366 3.64 30.64 15.23
N ASN A 367 3.27 30.21 14.02
CA ASN A 367 1.89 30.02 13.64
C ASN A 367 1.50 28.54 13.54
N ILE A 368 2.44 27.61 13.70
CA ILE A 368 2.22 26.17 13.49
C ILE A 368 1.94 25.50 14.83
N TRP A 369 0.87 24.71 14.88
CA TRP A 369 0.42 23.89 16.00
C TRP A 369 0.27 22.43 15.55
N ALA A 370 0.70 21.49 16.40
CA ALA A 370 0.60 20.06 16.14
C ALA A 370 0.02 19.34 17.35
N SER A 371 -1.00 18.53 17.13
CA SER A 371 -1.50 17.62 18.15
C SER A 371 -1.79 16.23 17.64
N THR A 372 -1.67 15.25 18.52
CA THR A 372 -1.93 13.84 18.24
C THR A 372 -2.37 13.12 19.51
N ILE A 373 -3.10 12.02 19.35
CA ILE A 373 -3.59 11.19 20.46
C ILE A 373 -2.45 10.38 21.11
N ASP A 374 -1.37 10.09 20.37
CA ASP A 374 -0.26 9.27 20.85
C ASP A 374 0.89 10.13 21.41
N GLN A 375 1.24 9.89 22.68
CA GLN A 375 2.36 10.59 23.32
C GLN A 375 3.70 10.29 22.64
N ALA A 376 3.88 9.09 22.09
CA ALA A 376 5.11 8.74 21.39
C ALA A 376 5.32 9.59 20.13
N ASP A 377 4.24 9.93 19.42
CA ASP A 377 4.29 10.80 18.24
C ASP A 377 4.63 12.25 18.64
N VAL A 378 4.08 12.75 19.76
CA VAL A 378 4.47 14.02 20.38
C VAL A 378 5.97 14.03 20.69
N ASP A 379 6.47 12.99 21.34
CA ASP A 379 7.86 12.89 21.74
C ASP A 379 8.80 12.82 20.52
N ILE A 380 8.39 12.18 19.43
CA ILE A 380 9.11 12.17 18.15
C ILE A 380 9.19 13.59 17.55
N MET A 381 8.07 14.32 17.50
CA MET A 381 8.07 15.71 17.01
C MET A 381 8.96 16.60 17.89
N LEU A 382 8.90 16.44 19.22
CA LEU A 382 9.75 17.15 20.17
C LEU A 382 11.24 16.78 20.07
N ALA A 383 11.56 15.55 19.65
CA ALA A 383 12.93 15.13 19.40
C ALA A 383 13.49 15.82 18.14
N ARG A 384 12.70 15.89 17.05
CA ARG A 384 13.08 16.56 15.80
C ARG A 384 13.41 18.05 16.00
N LEU A 385 12.74 18.74 16.94
CA LEU A 385 13.05 20.13 17.29
C LEU A 385 14.49 20.33 17.77
N ARG A 386 15.03 19.35 18.50
CA ARG A 386 16.39 19.42 19.06
C ARG A 386 17.47 19.27 17.99
N SER A 387 17.10 18.80 16.81
CA SER A 387 17.95 18.66 15.62
C SER A 387 17.88 19.88 14.68
N GLY A 388 17.20 20.96 15.08
CA GLY A 388 17.11 22.21 14.29
C GLY A 388 15.86 22.37 13.42
N THR A 389 14.81 21.56 13.62
CA THR A 389 13.53 21.74 12.89
C THR A 389 12.60 22.75 13.60
N GLY A 390 11.91 23.58 12.82
CA GLY A 390 11.27 24.82 13.27
C GLY A 390 9.83 24.71 13.77
N MET A 391 9.62 24.25 15.01
CA MET A 391 8.37 24.52 15.76
C MET A 391 8.67 24.81 17.23
N PHE A 392 7.79 25.49 17.94
CA PHE A 392 7.94 25.66 19.39
C PHE A 392 7.49 24.42 20.15
N ARG A 393 8.22 24.08 21.21
CA ARG A 393 7.87 22.97 22.12
C ARG A 393 6.43 23.06 22.64
N ASN A 394 5.96 24.26 22.99
CA ASN A 394 4.61 24.47 23.52
C ASN A 394 3.50 24.39 22.46
N HIS A 395 3.87 24.31 21.18
CA HIS A 395 2.92 24.15 20.06
C HIS A 395 2.72 22.68 19.67
N ILE A 396 3.46 21.77 20.31
CA ILE A 396 3.37 20.31 20.11
C ILE A 396 2.80 19.71 21.39
N PHE A 397 1.61 19.13 21.32
CA PHE A 397 0.92 18.64 22.51
C PHE A 397 0.05 17.41 22.24
N LYS A 398 -0.17 16.60 23.27
CA LYS A 398 -1.09 15.46 23.19
C LYS A 398 -2.54 15.96 23.29
N PHE A 399 -3.39 15.56 22.35
CA PHE A 399 -4.81 15.91 22.34
C PHE A 399 -5.62 14.85 21.60
N ASP A 400 -6.61 14.26 22.26
CA ASP A 400 -7.59 13.40 21.60
C ASP A 400 -8.71 14.26 21.01
N PHE A 401 -8.56 14.63 19.74
CA PHE A 401 -9.52 15.52 19.07
C PHE A 401 -10.95 14.96 18.97
N LEU A 402 -11.22 13.68 19.25
CA LEU A 402 -12.60 13.17 19.25
C LEU A 402 -13.19 13.04 20.66
N ASN A 403 -12.40 13.19 21.72
CA ASN A 403 -12.85 12.95 23.10
C ASN A 403 -12.48 14.04 24.11
N ASP A 404 -11.40 14.78 23.87
CA ASP A 404 -10.94 15.84 24.76
C ASP A 404 -11.73 17.13 24.56
N ASP A 405 -11.87 17.87 25.66
CA ASP A 405 -12.49 19.19 25.70
C ASP A 405 -11.49 20.29 25.32
N PHE A 406 -11.95 21.36 24.66
CA PHE A 406 -11.07 22.45 24.21
C PHE A 406 -10.43 23.25 25.36
N SER A 407 -10.91 23.11 26.60
CA SER A 407 -10.21 23.61 27.80
C SER A 407 -8.80 23.04 27.98
N LYS A 408 -8.47 21.90 27.37
CA LYS A 408 -7.12 21.30 27.41
C LYS A 408 -6.17 21.87 26.35
N LEU A 409 -6.63 22.72 25.44
CA LEU A 409 -5.78 23.31 24.40
C LEU A 409 -4.80 24.34 25.00
N PRO A 410 -3.64 24.55 24.37
CA PRO A 410 -2.78 25.69 24.69
C PRO A 410 -3.57 27.00 24.65
N LYS A 411 -3.34 27.87 25.64
CA LYS A 411 -4.11 29.12 25.82
C LYS A 411 -4.13 29.98 24.55
N GLU A 412 -2.98 30.12 23.88
CA GLU A 412 -2.86 30.91 22.66
C GLU A 412 -3.66 30.30 21.49
N LEU A 413 -3.59 28.98 21.28
CA LEU A 413 -4.38 28.31 20.24
C LEU A 413 -5.88 28.43 20.54
N LYS A 414 -6.28 28.26 21.80
CA LYS A 414 -7.67 28.45 22.22
C LYS A 414 -8.16 29.87 21.92
N LYS A 415 -7.34 30.87 22.23
CA LYS A 415 -7.62 32.27 21.91
C LYS A 415 -7.80 32.51 20.41
N VAL A 416 -6.97 31.89 19.55
CA VAL A 416 -7.15 31.97 18.09
C VAL A 416 -8.50 31.38 17.67
N ILE A 417 -8.90 30.22 18.23
CA ILE A 417 -10.19 29.59 17.91
C ILE A 417 -11.38 30.46 18.36
N GLU A 418 -11.29 31.09 19.54
CA GLU A 418 -12.38 31.88 20.12
C GLU A 418 -12.50 33.29 19.53
N GLU A 419 -11.36 33.97 19.27
CA GLU A 419 -11.35 35.38 18.87
C GLU A 419 -11.14 35.61 17.38
N LYS A 420 -10.39 34.74 16.69
CA LYS A 420 -9.98 34.91 15.28
C LYS A 420 -10.02 33.60 14.47
N PRO A 421 -11.11 32.81 14.52
CA PRO A 421 -11.17 31.54 13.81
C PRO A 421 -11.01 31.66 12.29
N GLU A 422 -11.33 32.81 11.69
CA GLU A 422 -11.10 33.11 10.27
C GLU A 422 -9.61 33.23 9.90
N LYS A 423 -8.74 33.33 10.90
CA LYS A 423 -7.27 33.31 10.76
C LYS A 423 -6.68 31.94 11.09
N LEU A 424 -7.50 30.89 11.20
CA LEU A 424 -7.07 29.53 11.45
C LEU A 424 -7.25 28.63 10.21
N ILE A 425 -6.21 27.88 9.88
CA ILE A 425 -6.23 26.78 8.92
C ILE A 425 -6.11 25.48 9.71
N ILE A 426 -7.15 24.65 9.65
CA ILE A 426 -7.04 23.25 10.03
C ILE A 426 -6.43 22.49 8.85
N TYR A 427 -5.17 22.07 8.99
CA TYR A 427 -4.41 21.39 7.94
C TYR A 427 -4.14 19.94 8.33
N ILE A 428 -4.86 18.99 7.73
CA ILE A 428 -4.98 17.65 8.31
C ILE A 428 -4.97 16.49 7.29
N ASN A 429 -4.39 15.36 7.70
CA ASN A 429 -4.60 14.04 7.12
C ASN A 429 -5.20 13.10 8.19
N PRO A 430 -6.54 13.04 8.35
CA PRO A 430 -7.19 12.32 9.43
C PRO A 430 -7.20 10.80 9.15
N PRO A 431 -7.36 9.95 10.18
CA PRO A 431 -7.45 8.51 10.00
C PRO A 431 -8.63 8.05 9.12
N TYR A 432 -8.39 7.07 8.24
CA TYR A 432 -9.36 6.52 7.27
C TYR A 432 -10.11 5.26 7.72
N ALA A 433 -10.11 4.93 9.01
CA ALA A 433 -10.73 3.71 9.50
C ALA A 433 -12.28 3.78 9.45
N GLU A 434 -12.91 2.78 8.84
CA GLU A 434 -14.36 2.54 8.86
C GLU A 434 -14.71 1.53 9.97
N ALA A 435 -15.85 1.70 10.65
CA ALA A 435 -16.35 0.74 11.66
C ALA A 435 -16.66 -0.67 11.08
N GLY A 436 -16.85 -0.78 9.76
CA GLY A 436 -17.14 -2.02 9.05
C GLY A 436 -15.90 -2.55 8.33
N ASP A 437 -15.23 -3.55 8.89
CA ASP A 437 -14.08 -4.19 8.23
C ASP A 437 -14.55 -5.00 7.01
N GLN A 438 -13.79 -5.00 5.91
CA GLN A 438 -14.03 -5.82 4.70
C GLN A 438 -14.06 -7.34 4.96
N LYS A 439 -13.78 -7.77 6.20
CA LYS A 439 -13.75 -9.17 6.63
C LYS A 439 -15.12 -9.84 6.67
N GLN A 440 -16.22 -9.09 6.59
CA GLN A 440 -17.53 -9.67 6.33
C GLN A 440 -17.67 -10.22 4.90
N ALA A 441 -16.96 -9.65 3.91
CA ALA A 441 -17.04 -10.14 2.52
C ALA A 441 -16.32 -11.49 2.33
N THR A 442 -15.43 -11.87 3.26
CA THR A 442 -14.65 -13.13 3.21
C THR A 442 -14.96 -14.11 4.35
N GLY A 443 -15.87 -13.78 5.27
CA GLY A 443 -16.32 -14.69 6.33
C GLY A 443 -15.31 -15.03 7.43
N THR A 444 -14.17 -14.31 7.52
CA THR A 444 -13.01 -14.73 8.33
C THR A 444 -12.62 -13.79 9.49
N GLY A 445 -13.47 -12.85 9.92
CA GLY A 445 -13.10 -11.94 11.03
C GLY A 445 -14.25 -11.42 11.90
N LYS A 446 -14.00 -11.34 13.21
CA LYS A 446 -14.82 -10.57 14.16
C LYS A 446 -14.63 -9.06 13.91
N ASN A 447 -15.73 -8.32 13.95
CA ASN A 447 -15.77 -6.86 13.74
C ASN A 447 -14.79 -6.11 14.65
N LYS A 448 -14.08 -5.10 14.12
CA LYS A 448 -13.48 -3.99 14.89
C LYS A 448 -14.49 -2.87 15.18
N THR A 449 -15.78 -3.20 15.36
CA THR A 449 -16.89 -2.23 15.48
C THR A 449 -16.75 -1.23 16.62
N LYS A 450 -15.81 -1.41 17.56
CA LYS A 450 -15.74 -0.59 18.79
C LYS A 450 -14.96 0.73 18.66
N VAL A 451 -13.99 0.88 17.75
CA VAL A 451 -13.13 2.09 17.79
C VAL A 451 -13.85 3.33 17.23
N ALA A 452 -14.67 3.18 16.20
CA ALA A 452 -15.32 4.31 15.53
C ALA A 452 -16.71 4.69 16.06
N THR A 453 -17.28 3.90 16.98
CA THR A 453 -18.65 4.13 17.50
C THR A 453 -18.70 4.36 19.02
N LEU A 454 -17.55 4.61 19.66
CA LEU A 454 -17.43 4.81 21.12
C LEU A 454 -16.83 6.18 21.52
N GLY A 455 -16.62 7.08 20.55
CA GLY A 455 -16.07 8.42 20.83
C GLY A 455 -17.17 9.44 21.15
N LYS A 456 -16.86 10.46 21.96
CA LYS A 456 -17.85 11.48 22.35
C LYS A 456 -18.48 12.21 21.16
N VAL A 457 -17.68 12.50 20.12
CA VAL A 457 -18.17 13.12 18.88
C VAL A 457 -19.18 12.23 18.16
N TYR A 458 -18.93 10.91 18.12
CA TYR A 458 -19.89 9.95 17.57
C TYR A 458 -21.18 9.95 18.39
N GLU A 459 -21.10 9.81 19.71
CA GLU A 459 -22.27 9.77 20.60
C GLU A 459 -23.14 11.03 20.45
N LYS A 460 -22.50 12.21 20.47
CA LYS A 460 -23.17 13.51 20.32
C LYS A 460 -23.84 13.65 18.95
N TYR A 461 -23.06 13.56 17.87
CA TYR A 461 -23.57 13.93 16.55
C TYR A 461 -24.30 12.81 15.80
N SER A 462 -24.15 11.55 16.20
CA SER A 462 -24.97 10.46 15.64
C SER A 462 -26.46 10.64 15.97
N VAL A 463 -26.77 11.14 17.17
CA VAL A 463 -28.13 11.42 17.64
C VAL A 463 -28.60 12.80 17.18
N GLU A 464 -27.81 13.85 17.44
CA GLU A 464 -28.22 15.24 17.17
C GLU A 464 -28.47 15.53 15.68
N LEU A 465 -27.67 14.93 14.79
CA LEU A 465 -27.64 15.32 13.37
C LEU A 465 -28.11 14.21 12.41
N ASN A 466 -28.47 13.03 12.94
CA ASN A 466 -28.91 11.87 12.15
C ASN A 466 -28.03 11.60 10.90
N LEU A 467 -26.72 11.60 11.09
CA LEU A 467 -25.74 11.49 10.00
C LEU A 467 -25.72 10.09 9.35
N GLY A 468 -26.46 9.12 9.88
CA GLY A 468 -26.61 7.80 9.29
C GLY A 468 -25.29 7.03 9.25
N LEU A 469 -24.93 6.47 8.09
CA LEU A 469 -23.72 5.66 7.95
C LEU A 469 -22.42 6.50 7.98
N SER A 470 -22.47 7.77 7.61
CA SER A 470 -21.25 8.58 7.48
C SER A 470 -20.54 8.84 8.81
N ILE A 471 -21.26 8.94 9.92
CA ILE A 471 -20.64 9.19 11.23
C ILE A 471 -19.80 8.00 11.73
N ARG A 472 -19.96 6.81 11.12
CA ARG A 472 -19.14 5.62 11.40
C ARG A 472 -17.74 5.70 10.81
N GLU A 473 -17.46 6.74 10.04
CA GLU A 473 -16.16 7.01 9.43
C GLU A 473 -15.41 8.03 10.27
N ILE A 474 -14.21 7.68 10.74
CA ILE A 474 -13.45 8.51 11.67
C ILE A 474 -13.22 9.92 11.11
N PHE A 475 -12.75 10.05 9.86
CA PHE A 475 -12.52 11.37 9.25
C PHE A 475 -13.78 12.26 9.23
N THR A 476 -14.98 11.66 9.18
CA THR A 476 -16.25 12.41 9.18
C THR A 476 -16.54 13.00 10.56
N GLN A 477 -16.16 12.29 11.63
CA GLN A 477 -16.23 12.80 13.00
C GLN A 477 -15.31 14.00 13.19
N PHE A 478 -14.09 13.94 12.65
CA PHE A 478 -13.18 15.08 12.62
C PHE A 478 -13.83 16.28 11.91
N PHE A 479 -14.34 16.09 10.69
CA PHE A 479 -14.89 17.18 9.90
C PHE A 479 -16.13 17.82 10.53
N ILE A 480 -17.04 17.02 11.10
CA ILE A 480 -18.24 17.58 11.73
C ILE A 480 -17.90 18.32 13.03
N ARG A 481 -16.94 17.82 13.83
CA ARG A 481 -16.48 18.53 15.02
C ARG A 481 -15.83 19.86 14.64
N ILE A 482 -14.92 19.87 13.65
CA ILE A 482 -14.32 21.10 13.12
C ILE A 482 -15.41 22.08 12.68
N TYR A 483 -16.36 21.62 11.87
CA TYR A 483 -17.40 22.49 11.31
C TYR A 483 -18.38 23.05 12.36
N LYS A 484 -18.67 22.29 13.43
CA LYS A 484 -19.63 22.70 14.47
C LYS A 484 -18.99 23.42 15.65
N GLU A 485 -17.74 23.07 16.00
CA GLU A 485 -17.06 23.57 17.21
C GLU A 485 -15.91 24.55 16.90
N ILE A 486 -15.43 24.63 15.65
CA ILE A 486 -14.44 25.60 15.17
C ILE A 486 -14.98 26.31 13.92
N PRO A 487 -16.13 27.01 14.02
CA PRO A 487 -16.74 27.65 12.85
C PRO A 487 -15.86 28.78 12.31
N ASN A 488 -15.98 29.07 11.01
CA ASN A 488 -15.29 30.14 10.29
C ASN A 488 -13.81 29.92 9.95
N CYS A 489 -13.21 28.78 10.30
CA CYS A 489 -11.86 28.42 9.86
C CYS A 489 -11.79 27.97 8.38
N ILE A 490 -10.57 27.90 7.85
CA ILE A 490 -10.27 27.17 6.62
C ILE A 490 -9.96 25.72 6.96
N LEU A 491 -10.67 24.78 6.35
CA LEU A 491 -10.37 23.34 6.46
C LEU A 491 -9.64 22.88 5.19
N ALA A 492 -8.38 22.50 5.33
CA ALA A 492 -7.54 21.96 4.28
C ALA A 492 -7.17 20.52 4.61
N SER A 493 -7.76 19.54 3.92
CA SER A 493 -7.73 18.16 4.37
C SER A 493 -7.43 17.16 3.26
N PHE A 494 -6.54 16.20 3.53
CA PHE A 494 -6.52 14.92 2.83
C PHE A 494 -7.68 14.05 3.30
N SER A 495 -8.44 13.45 2.38
CA SER A 495 -9.53 12.52 2.74
C SER A 495 -9.98 11.66 1.57
N THR A 496 -10.71 10.57 1.88
CA THR A 496 -11.54 9.93 0.85
C THR A 496 -12.64 10.89 0.41
N LEU A 497 -13.06 10.80 -0.85
CA LEU A 497 -14.10 11.68 -1.41
C LEU A 497 -15.53 11.23 -1.08
N LYS A 498 -15.73 10.25 -0.19
CA LYS A 498 -17.06 9.70 0.13
C LYS A 498 -18.04 10.80 0.57
N TYR A 499 -17.58 11.76 1.38
CA TYR A 499 -18.41 12.87 1.84
C TYR A 499 -18.88 13.80 0.72
N VAL A 500 -18.15 13.87 -0.39
CA VAL A 500 -18.48 14.73 -1.53
C VAL A 500 -19.57 14.10 -2.39
N ASN A 501 -19.51 12.80 -2.72
CA ASN A 501 -20.40 12.23 -3.74
C ASN A 501 -21.10 10.91 -3.37
N SER A 502 -20.70 10.22 -2.29
CA SER A 502 -21.29 8.92 -1.94
C SER A 502 -22.75 9.06 -1.49
N SER A 503 -23.58 8.09 -1.88
CA SER A 503 -24.97 7.96 -1.43
C SER A 503 -25.11 7.79 0.09
N GLY A 504 -24.14 7.19 0.77
CA GLY A 504 -24.16 7.02 2.23
C GLY A 504 -23.93 8.31 3.04
N PHE A 505 -23.56 9.41 2.37
CA PHE A 505 -23.14 10.67 2.98
C PHE A 505 -24.10 11.84 2.67
N ILE A 506 -25.32 11.56 2.21
CA ILE A 506 -26.29 12.61 1.87
C ILE A 506 -26.63 13.46 3.11
N ASN A 507 -26.94 12.82 4.24
CA ASN A 507 -27.24 13.53 5.50
C ASN A 507 -26.05 14.38 5.96
N PHE A 508 -24.82 13.86 5.82
CA PHE A 508 -23.62 14.66 6.11
C PHE A 508 -23.52 15.91 5.26
N ARG A 509 -23.81 15.84 3.95
CA ARG A 509 -23.79 17.03 3.07
C ARG A 509 -24.92 18.01 3.33
N GLU A 510 -26.03 17.58 3.94
CA GLU A 510 -27.06 18.51 4.42
C GLU A 510 -26.59 19.30 5.64
N GLU A 511 -25.63 18.79 6.41
CA GLU A 511 -25.05 19.47 7.57
C GLU A 511 -23.78 20.25 7.23
N PHE A 512 -22.80 19.59 6.63
CA PHE A 512 -21.51 20.15 6.24
C PHE A 512 -21.66 20.99 4.96
N LYS A 513 -21.90 22.29 5.13
CA LYS A 513 -22.12 23.26 4.05
C LYS A 513 -20.93 24.19 3.85
N ALA A 514 -19.69 23.74 4.06
CA ALA A 514 -18.53 24.59 3.80
C ALA A 514 -18.39 24.89 2.29
N LYS A 515 -17.92 26.09 1.93
CA LYS A 515 -17.66 26.45 0.53
C LYS A 515 -16.37 25.81 0.04
N PHE A 516 -16.46 25.00 -1.01
CA PHE A 516 -15.28 24.48 -1.70
C PHE A 516 -14.49 25.63 -2.35
N LEU A 517 -13.18 25.67 -2.13
CA LEU A 517 -12.28 26.67 -2.73
C LEU A 517 -11.46 26.06 -3.86
N LYS A 518 -10.68 25.01 -3.56
CA LYS A 518 -9.78 24.36 -4.52
C LYS A 518 -9.32 23.00 -3.99
N GLY A 519 -8.80 22.14 -4.85
CA GLY A 519 -8.19 20.90 -4.44
C GLY A 519 -7.70 20.05 -5.60
N PHE A 520 -7.07 18.93 -5.26
CA PHE A 520 -6.60 17.92 -6.21
C PHE A 520 -6.85 16.51 -5.67
N ILE A 521 -6.76 15.52 -6.56
CA ILE A 521 -6.79 14.10 -6.21
C ILE A 521 -5.51 13.39 -6.66
N CYS A 522 -5.15 12.35 -5.92
CA CYS A 522 -3.98 11.51 -6.17
C CYS A 522 -4.28 10.03 -5.83
N PRO A 523 -3.47 9.08 -6.32
CA PRO A 523 -3.69 7.65 -6.07
C PRO A 523 -3.47 7.32 -4.59
N ALA A 524 -4.43 6.63 -3.96
CA ALA A 524 -4.35 6.31 -2.53
C ALA A 524 -3.16 5.41 -2.16
N ASN A 525 -2.73 4.55 -3.08
CA ASN A 525 -1.59 3.65 -2.91
C ASN A 525 -0.22 4.35 -2.86
N THR A 526 -0.19 5.68 -2.94
CA THR A 526 1.01 6.48 -2.66
C THR A 526 1.17 6.81 -1.19
N PHE A 527 0.13 6.64 -0.36
CA PHE A 527 0.19 6.84 1.09
C PHE A 527 0.58 5.54 1.79
N ASP A 528 1.42 5.64 2.82
CA ASP A 528 1.91 4.47 3.54
C ASP A 528 0.76 3.63 4.10
N ASN A 529 0.89 2.30 4.00
CA ASN A 529 -0.08 1.32 4.47
C ASN A 529 -1.46 1.37 3.78
N VAL A 530 -1.62 2.14 2.70
CA VAL A 530 -2.84 2.15 1.89
C VAL A 530 -2.64 1.24 0.67
N ARG A 531 -3.27 0.07 0.66
CA ARG A 531 -3.19 -0.89 -0.48
C ARG A 531 -4.32 -0.73 -1.51
N GLY A 532 -5.23 0.23 -1.31
CA GLY A 532 -6.45 0.37 -2.10
C GLY A 532 -6.25 1.14 -3.41
N ASN A 533 -7.05 0.79 -4.43
CA ASN A 533 -7.08 1.45 -5.73
C ASN A 533 -8.22 2.49 -5.80
N PHE A 534 -8.05 3.62 -5.13
CA PHE A 534 -9.05 4.70 -5.05
C PHE A 534 -8.36 6.08 -4.96
N PRO A 535 -9.08 7.21 -5.09
CA PRO A 535 -8.47 8.53 -4.98
C PRO A 535 -8.47 9.02 -3.52
N ILE A 536 -7.37 9.64 -3.09
CA ILE A 536 -7.33 10.54 -1.94
C ILE A 536 -7.36 11.96 -2.47
N GLY A 537 -8.25 12.79 -1.91
CA GLY A 537 -8.38 14.20 -2.28
C GLY A 537 -7.78 15.11 -1.21
N PHE A 538 -6.95 16.07 -1.62
CA PHE A 538 -6.62 17.24 -0.82
C PHE A 538 -7.56 18.38 -1.19
N LEU A 539 -8.50 18.70 -0.31
CA LEU A 539 -9.56 19.68 -0.56
C LEU A 539 -9.50 20.81 0.46
N ILE A 540 -9.65 22.05 -0.02
CA ILE A 540 -9.68 23.28 0.77
C ILE A 540 -11.11 23.82 0.82
N TRP A 541 -11.62 24.03 2.03
CA TRP A 541 -12.97 24.47 2.33
C TRP A 541 -12.96 25.71 3.22
N ASP A 542 -13.82 26.67 2.92
CA ASP A 542 -14.12 27.82 3.75
C ASP A 542 -15.38 27.54 4.57
N THR A 543 -15.22 27.34 5.89
CA THR A 543 -16.34 26.98 6.76
C THR A 543 -17.20 28.19 7.15
N SER A 544 -16.74 29.42 6.91
CA SER A 544 -17.52 30.65 7.17
C SER A 544 -18.67 30.82 6.17
N LYS A 545 -18.54 30.23 4.98
CA LYS A 545 -19.51 30.34 3.89
C LYS A 545 -20.35 29.09 3.77
N LYS A 546 -21.67 29.24 3.98
CA LYS A 546 -22.65 28.17 3.86
C LYS A 546 -23.05 27.93 2.40
N GLN A 547 -22.48 26.92 1.77
CA GLN A 547 -22.79 26.46 0.42
C GLN A 547 -23.05 24.95 0.40
N LYS A 548 -24.21 24.54 -0.12
CA LYS A 548 -24.50 23.12 -0.33
C LYS A 548 -23.54 22.54 -1.37
N ILE A 549 -22.88 21.44 -1.01
CA ILE A 549 -22.02 20.70 -1.94
C ILE A 549 -22.95 20.10 -3.01
N LYS A 550 -22.84 20.59 -4.25
CA LYS A 550 -23.53 20.04 -5.43
C LYS A 550 -22.55 19.34 -6.36
N SER A 551 -21.43 20.00 -6.62
CA SER A 551 -20.31 19.46 -7.35
C SER A 551 -19.03 20.20 -6.97
N ILE A 552 -17.89 19.52 -7.08
CA ILE A 552 -16.56 20.11 -7.00
C ILE A 552 -15.77 19.71 -8.25
N SER A 553 -14.85 20.57 -8.69
CA SER A 553 -13.89 20.26 -9.74
C SER A 553 -12.48 20.32 -9.16
N VAL A 554 -11.69 19.30 -9.42
CA VAL A 554 -10.36 19.11 -8.83
C VAL A 554 -9.36 18.72 -9.91
N ASP A 555 -8.11 19.12 -9.71
CA ASP A 555 -7.01 18.68 -10.55
C ASP A 555 -6.65 17.20 -10.23
N VAL A 556 -6.19 16.46 -11.24
CA VAL A 556 -5.84 15.04 -11.11
C VAL A 556 -4.34 14.90 -11.30
N PHE A 557 -3.65 14.28 -10.33
CA PHE A 557 -2.23 13.96 -10.42
C PHE A 557 -2.00 12.45 -10.32
N ASN A 558 -1.01 11.94 -11.05
CA ASN A 558 -0.53 10.56 -10.85
C ASN A 558 0.52 10.49 -9.73
N GLU A 559 1.03 9.29 -9.44
CA GLU A 559 2.05 9.03 -8.42
C GLU A 559 3.38 9.78 -8.62
N LYS A 560 3.62 10.36 -9.81
CA LYS A 560 4.79 11.18 -10.14
C LYS A 560 4.50 12.68 -10.11
N ILE A 561 3.33 13.10 -9.62
CA ILE A 561 2.88 14.50 -9.60
C ILE A 561 2.64 15.08 -11.01
N GLU A 562 2.50 14.24 -12.03
CA GLU A 562 2.16 14.68 -13.39
C GLU A 562 0.67 15.01 -13.47
N PHE A 563 0.32 16.16 -14.04
CA PHE A 563 -1.07 16.59 -14.20
C PHE A 563 -1.76 15.77 -15.30
N LEU A 564 -2.83 15.07 -14.95
CA LEU A 564 -3.60 14.23 -15.87
C LEU A 564 -4.86 14.92 -16.42
N GLY A 565 -5.23 16.08 -15.88
CA GLY A 565 -6.45 16.80 -16.24
C GLY A 565 -7.29 17.17 -15.01
N LYS A 566 -8.57 17.48 -15.25
CA LYS A 566 -9.53 17.83 -14.21
C LYS A 566 -10.63 16.78 -14.12
N LYS A 567 -11.10 16.53 -12.91
CA LYS A 567 -12.26 15.68 -12.63
C LYS A 567 -13.29 16.43 -11.81
N SER A 568 -14.56 16.21 -12.15
CA SER A 568 -15.68 16.72 -11.37
C SER A 568 -16.33 15.61 -10.55
N PHE A 569 -16.59 15.87 -9.27
CA PHE A 569 -17.36 15.00 -8.40
C PHE A 569 -18.69 15.67 -8.08
N SER A 570 -19.81 15.02 -8.41
CA SER A 570 -21.16 15.59 -8.24
C SER A 570 -22.00 14.79 -7.26
N SER A 571 -22.70 15.47 -6.36
CA SER A 571 -23.69 14.90 -5.44
C SER A 571 -25.10 15.06 -6.01
N ASN A 572 -25.50 14.17 -6.92
CA ASN A 572 -26.82 14.26 -7.56
C ASN A 572 -27.93 13.57 -6.76
N ILE A 573 -27.59 12.95 -5.64
CA ILE A 573 -28.55 12.22 -4.80
C ILE A 573 -28.93 13.16 -3.66
N SER A 574 -30.15 13.70 -3.71
CA SER A 574 -30.76 14.41 -2.58
C SER A 574 -31.62 13.46 -1.78
N ASN A 575 -31.84 13.73 -0.48
CA ASN A 575 -32.74 12.93 0.35
C ASN A 575 -34.18 12.87 -0.19
N LYS A 576 -34.58 13.84 -1.03
CA LYS A 576 -35.94 13.96 -1.58
C LYS A 576 -36.11 13.30 -2.95
N GLN A 577 -35.03 13.03 -3.69
CA GLN A 577 -35.06 12.39 -5.01
C GLN A 577 -34.06 11.24 -5.01
N LYS A 578 -34.56 10.06 -4.66
CA LYS A 578 -33.78 8.82 -4.74
C LYS A 578 -33.70 8.40 -6.22
N LEU A 579 -32.65 8.88 -6.91
CA LEU A 579 -32.39 8.70 -8.35
C LEU A 579 -31.15 7.81 -8.57
N THR A 580 -31.17 6.58 -8.05
CA THR A 580 -30.07 5.61 -8.26
C THR A 580 -30.40 4.58 -9.33
N ILE A 581 -29.38 4.04 -10.01
CA ILE A 581 -29.56 2.95 -10.97
C ILE A 581 -30.19 1.71 -10.29
N THR A 582 -29.91 1.50 -9.00
CA THR A 582 -30.47 0.39 -8.22
C THR A 582 -31.99 0.48 -8.12
N GLN A 583 -32.55 1.68 -7.97
CA GLN A 583 -33.99 1.85 -7.91
C GLN A 583 -34.64 1.72 -9.28
N TRP A 584 -33.96 2.20 -10.33
CA TRP A 584 -34.37 1.99 -11.70
C TRP A 584 -34.53 0.49 -12.00
N ILE A 585 -33.51 -0.33 -11.71
CA ILE A 585 -33.57 -1.75 -12.03
C ILE A 585 -34.56 -2.54 -11.16
N THR A 586 -34.82 -2.11 -9.92
CA THR A 586 -35.83 -2.77 -9.06
C THR A 586 -37.27 -2.39 -9.41
N GLY A 587 -37.50 -1.44 -10.31
CA GLY A 587 -38.83 -1.05 -10.75
C GLY A 587 -39.48 -2.01 -11.75
N TYR A 588 -38.75 -3.03 -12.21
CA TYR A 588 -39.21 -3.98 -13.22
C TYR A 588 -39.64 -5.31 -12.60
N GLU A 589 -40.68 -5.91 -13.18
CA GLU A 589 -41.23 -7.18 -12.74
C GLU A 589 -40.30 -8.36 -13.00
N THR A 590 -40.38 -9.37 -12.15
CA THR A 590 -39.57 -10.60 -12.22
C THR A 590 -40.47 -11.83 -12.38
N ASN A 591 -41.36 -11.78 -13.35
CA ASN A 591 -42.34 -12.84 -13.60
C ASN A 591 -41.81 -13.88 -14.60
N GLY A 592 -42.22 -15.13 -14.41
CA GLY A 592 -41.89 -16.25 -15.30
C GLY A 592 -40.68 -17.07 -14.88
N GLU A 593 -40.14 -17.83 -15.84
CA GLU A 593 -38.99 -18.71 -15.68
C GLU A 593 -37.75 -17.92 -15.22
N ILE A 594 -37.02 -18.48 -14.26
CA ILE A 594 -35.82 -17.86 -13.70
C ILE A 594 -34.63 -18.26 -14.55
N LEU A 595 -34.02 -17.27 -15.21
CA LEU A 595 -32.85 -17.44 -16.05
C LEU A 595 -31.55 -17.37 -15.23
N GLY A 596 -31.60 -16.78 -14.04
CA GLY A 596 -30.46 -16.61 -13.15
C GLY A 596 -30.66 -15.48 -12.17
N TYR A 597 -29.59 -15.09 -11.47
CA TYR A 597 -29.63 -14.06 -10.43
C TYR A 597 -28.48 -13.07 -10.54
N THR A 598 -28.72 -11.82 -10.17
CA THR A 598 -27.69 -10.78 -10.03
C THR A 598 -27.88 -9.95 -8.75
N GLY A 599 -27.05 -8.93 -8.56
CA GLY A 599 -26.89 -8.25 -7.27
C GLY A 599 -27.18 -6.76 -7.23
N ASN A 600 -27.35 -6.26 -6.01
CA ASN A 600 -27.60 -4.86 -5.65
C ASN A 600 -26.41 -4.21 -4.93
N ASN A 601 -25.19 -4.72 -5.14
CA ASN A 601 -23.97 -4.09 -4.61
C ASN A 601 -23.95 -2.60 -5.01
N GLY A 602 -23.39 -1.76 -4.13
CA GLY A 602 -23.46 -0.29 -4.20
C GLY A 602 -23.29 0.23 -5.64
N PRO A 603 -24.07 1.22 -6.09
CA PRO A 603 -24.11 1.64 -7.49
C PRO A 603 -22.90 2.53 -7.86
N ASP A 604 -21.69 2.01 -7.70
CA ASP A 604 -20.43 2.69 -8.01
C ASP A 604 -19.33 1.71 -8.46
N TYR A 605 -18.24 2.25 -8.99
CA TYR A 605 -17.12 1.45 -9.49
C TYR A 605 -16.42 0.61 -8.41
N GLN A 606 -16.28 1.12 -7.19
CA GLN A 606 -15.72 0.38 -6.05
C GLN A 606 -16.43 -0.97 -5.85
N ASN A 607 -17.75 -0.98 -6.01
CA ASN A 607 -18.61 -2.12 -5.78
C ASN A 607 -18.89 -2.97 -7.04
N ASN A 608 -18.58 -2.48 -8.24
CA ASN A 608 -18.77 -3.23 -9.50
C ASN A 608 -18.03 -4.56 -9.52
N LYS A 609 -16.91 -4.70 -8.81
CA LYS A 609 -16.14 -5.96 -8.71
C LYS A 609 -16.94 -7.13 -8.12
N PHE A 610 -18.03 -6.85 -7.39
CA PHE A 610 -18.89 -7.84 -6.77
C PHE A 610 -20.12 -8.19 -7.64
N LEU A 611 -20.34 -7.48 -8.74
CA LEU A 611 -21.42 -7.79 -9.68
C LEU A 611 -21.09 -9.05 -10.48
N LYS A 612 -22.10 -9.90 -10.59
CA LYS A 612 -22.10 -11.11 -11.42
C LYS A 612 -23.52 -11.53 -11.75
N ILE A 613 -23.65 -12.38 -12.77
CA ILE A 613 -24.80 -13.26 -12.95
C ILE A 613 -24.42 -14.62 -12.36
N SER A 614 -25.35 -15.26 -11.67
CA SER A 614 -25.17 -16.53 -10.95
C SER A 614 -26.33 -17.46 -11.26
N SER A 615 -26.09 -18.77 -11.40
CA SER A 615 -27.17 -19.76 -11.57
C SER A 615 -28.04 -19.85 -10.31
N ILE A 616 -27.42 -19.77 -9.14
CA ILE A 616 -28.10 -19.92 -7.84
C ILE A 616 -28.26 -18.61 -7.06
N GLN A 617 -29.33 -18.55 -6.27
CA GLN A 617 -29.56 -17.52 -5.27
C GLN A 617 -28.99 -17.96 -3.91
N THR A 618 -28.18 -17.10 -3.30
CA THR A 618 -27.51 -17.38 -2.03
C THR A 618 -28.00 -16.48 -0.90
N LYS A 619 -27.80 -16.92 0.35
CA LYS A 619 -28.12 -16.18 1.59
C LYS A 619 -26.85 -15.92 2.40
N VAL A 620 -26.82 -14.84 3.17
CA VAL A 620 -25.74 -14.55 4.13
C VAL A 620 -26.03 -15.19 5.50
N ALA A 621 -25.01 -15.28 6.36
CA ALA A 621 -25.16 -15.68 7.75
C ALA A 621 -26.17 -14.75 8.45
N GLY A 622 -27.36 -15.27 8.77
CA GLY A 622 -28.52 -14.49 9.22
C GLY A 622 -29.76 -14.62 8.34
N GLY A 623 -29.72 -15.43 7.27
CA GLY A 623 -30.91 -15.82 6.48
C GLY A 623 -31.36 -14.82 5.43
N ASN A 624 -30.82 -13.60 5.43
CA ASN A 624 -31.06 -12.58 4.40
C ASN A 624 -30.46 -12.97 3.06
N LEU A 625 -31.09 -12.56 1.96
CA LEU A 625 -30.54 -12.74 0.61
C LEU A 625 -29.19 -12.03 0.46
N ASN A 626 -28.25 -12.71 -0.20
CA ASN A 626 -26.95 -12.15 -0.51
C ASN A 626 -27.09 -11.04 -1.55
N ASN A 627 -26.46 -9.88 -1.29
CA ASN A 627 -26.46 -8.74 -2.20
C ASN A 627 -25.89 -9.06 -3.58
N ALA A 628 -25.09 -10.13 -3.75
CA ALA A 628 -24.57 -10.56 -5.05
C ALA A 628 -25.59 -11.30 -5.93
N THR A 629 -26.68 -11.84 -5.35
CA THR A 629 -27.65 -12.71 -6.04
C THR A 629 -29.10 -12.38 -5.64
N LYS A 630 -29.35 -11.12 -5.28
CA LYS A 630 -30.63 -10.66 -4.72
C LYS A 630 -31.74 -10.55 -5.78
N TYR A 631 -31.39 -10.20 -7.00
CA TYR A 631 -32.33 -9.93 -8.09
C TYR A 631 -32.47 -11.14 -9.00
N LYS A 632 -33.73 -11.51 -9.30
CA LYS A 632 -34.07 -12.55 -10.27
C LYS A 632 -33.98 -11.97 -11.69
N ILE A 633 -33.50 -12.79 -12.62
CA ILE A 633 -33.48 -12.48 -14.05
C ILE A 633 -34.54 -13.37 -14.71
N THR A 634 -35.46 -12.76 -15.45
CA THR A 634 -36.53 -13.44 -16.19
C THR A 634 -36.66 -12.80 -17.57
N ALA A 635 -37.53 -13.35 -18.43
CA ALA A 635 -37.78 -12.78 -19.76
C ALA A 635 -38.26 -11.31 -19.71
N THR A 636 -38.96 -10.91 -18.64
CA THR A 636 -39.56 -9.57 -18.49
C THR A 636 -38.53 -8.48 -18.17
N ASN A 637 -37.38 -8.82 -17.57
CA ASN A 637 -36.37 -7.84 -17.18
C ASN A 637 -34.98 -8.07 -17.81
N LEU A 638 -34.83 -9.07 -18.69
CA LEU A 638 -33.54 -9.46 -19.26
C LEU A 638 -32.81 -8.29 -19.95
N ILE A 639 -33.52 -7.44 -20.69
CA ILE A 639 -32.89 -6.29 -21.37
C ILE A 639 -32.44 -5.23 -20.36
N GLN A 640 -33.28 -4.90 -19.38
CA GLN A 640 -32.97 -3.92 -18.35
C GLN A 640 -31.78 -4.38 -17.49
N ILE A 641 -31.73 -5.67 -17.15
CA ILE A 641 -30.58 -6.27 -16.44
C ILE A 641 -29.33 -6.25 -17.33
N SER A 642 -29.46 -6.51 -18.63
CA SER A 642 -28.34 -6.45 -19.57
C SER A 642 -27.77 -5.03 -19.66
N ILE A 643 -28.63 -4.01 -19.70
CA ILE A 643 -28.21 -2.60 -19.63
C ILE A 643 -27.55 -2.32 -18.29
N TYR A 644 -28.19 -2.67 -17.18
CA TYR A 644 -27.66 -2.48 -15.81
C TYR A 644 -26.24 -3.05 -15.64
N LEU A 645 -25.97 -4.25 -16.16
CA LEU A 645 -24.64 -4.85 -16.11
C LEU A 645 -23.67 -4.19 -17.10
N SER A 646 -24.11 -3.92 -18.33
CA SER A 646 -23.26 -3.35 -19.37
C SER A 646 -22.76 -1.96 -19.00
N VAL A 647 -23.65 -1.06 -18.56
CA VAL A 647 -23.26 0.30 -18.17
C VAL A 647 -22.31 0.31 -16.98
N ARG A 648 -22.43 -0.68 -16.07
CA ARG A 648 -21.55 -0.81 -14.91
C ARG A 648 -20.22 -1.50 -15.20
N LEU A 649 -20.11 -2.27 -16.29
CA LEU A 649 -18.93 -3.14 -16.53
C LEU A 649 -18.15 -2.83 -17.81
N CYS A 650 -18.68 -2.05 -18.75
CA CYS A 650 -18.00 -1.77 -20.02
C CYS A 650 -16.87 -0.74 -19.90
N ILE A 651 -17.00 0.25 -19.00
CA ILE A 651 -15.92 1.19 -18.68
C ILE A 651 -15.03 0.55 -17.61
N GLU A 652 -13.71 0.59 -17.83
CA GLU A 652 -12.74 0.05 -16.89
C GLU A 652 -12.73 0.82 -15.57
N ALA A 653 -12.75 0.09 -14.44
CA ALA A 653 -12.60 0.68 -13.13
C ALA A 653 -11.14 1.11 -12.90
N THR A 654 -10.93 2.39 -12.62
CA THR A 654 -9.65 2.99 -12.30
C THR A 654 -9.73 3.64 -10.92
N TRP A 655 -8.59 4.00 -10.32
CA TRP A 655 -8.61 4.78 -9.08
C TRP A 655 -9.30 6.14 -9.26
N ILE A 656 -9.38 6.67 -10.49
CA ILE A 656 -9.97 7.97 -10.80
C ILE A 656 -11.51 7.90 -10.75
N ASN A 657 -12.11 6.84 -11.30
CA ASN A 657 -13.57 6.67 -11.35
C ASN A 657 -14.14 5.80 -10.22
N ASP A 658 -13.32 5.28 -9.32
CA ASP A 658 -13.70 4.38 -8.22
C ASP A 658 -14.92 4.87 -7.39
N ARG A 659 -15.15 6.18 -7.32
CA ARG A 659 -16.28 6.79 -6.59
C ARG A 659 -17.44 7.27 -7.46
N ASP A 660 -17.37 7.15 -8.78
CA ASP A 660 -18.44 7.63 -9.66
C ASP A 660 -19.71 6.82 -9.45
N GLN A 661 -20.83 7.52 -9.26
CA GLN A 661 -22.12 6.93 -8.90
C GLN A 661 -22.97 6.74 -10.16
N PHE A 662 -23.53 5.54 -10.33
CA PHE A 662 -24.48 5.23 -11.38
C PHE A 662 -25.88 5.68 -11.00
N LEU A 663 -26.49 6.49 -11.87
CA LEU A 663 -27.74 7.20 -11.60
C LEU A 663 -28.93 6.55 -12.30
N TYR A 664 -30.13 7.00 -11.92
CA TYR A 664 -31.35 6.72 -12.66
C TYR A 664 -31.25 7.35 -14.06
N PRO A 665 -31.47 6.60 -15.16
CA PRO A 665 -31.33 7.12 -16.51
C PRO A 665 -32.51 8.01 -16.92
N ASN A 666 -32.33 8.81 -17.98
CA ASN A 666 -33.47 9.41 -18.70
C ASN A 666 -34.15 8.36 -19.60
N ASP A 667 -35.31 8.66 -20.18
CA ASP A 667 -36.10 7.66 -20.92
C ASP A 667 -35.61 7.41 -22.37
N LEU A 668 -34.55 8.11 -22.83
CA LEU A 668 -34.07 8.00 -24.22
C LEU A 668 -33.53 6.61 -24.59
N TRP A 669 -33.03 5.83 -23.61
CA TRP A 669 -32.56 4.47 -23.86
C TRP A 669 -33.69 3.52 -24.32
N GLU A 670 -34.95 3.86 -24.02
CA GLU A 670 -36.12 3.03 -24.36
C GLU A 670 -36.33 2.92 -25.87
N GLU A 671 -35.88 3.94 -26.63
CA GLU A 671 -36.02 4.02 -28.09
C GLU A 671 -34.77 3.53 -28.84
N ASP A 672 -33.62 3.49 -28.17
CA ASP A 672 -32.36 3.03 -28.75
C ASP A 672 -32.26 1.49 -28.69
N LEU A 673 -32.98 0.82 -29.61
CA LEU A 673 -32.99 -0.64 -29.72
C LEU A 673 -31.60 -1.21 -30.03
N GLU A 674 -30.75 -0.46 -30.73
CA GLU A 674 -29.38 -0.87 -31.01
C GLU A 674 -28.57 -0.94 -29.70
N PHE A 675 -28.61 0.12 -28.87
CA PHE A 675 -27.99 0.12 -27.54
C PHE A 675 -28.50 -1.02 -26.64
N GLN A 676 -29.80 -1.29 -26.64
CA GLN A 676 -30.38 -2.41 -25.88
C GLN A 676 -29.81 -3.75 -26.34
N SER A 677 -29.73 -3.97 -27.66
CA SER A 677 -29.18 -5.20 -28.25
C SER A 677 -27.67 -5.34 -28.00
N ASP A 678 -26.94 -4.25 -28.04
CA ASP A 678 -25.50 -4.19 -27.74
C ASP A 678 -25.25 -4.54 -26.26
N CYS A 679 -26.06 -4.03 -25.34
CA CYS A 679 -25.98 -4.41 -23.92
C CYS A 679 -26.27 -5.90 -23.68
N LEU A 680 -27.23 -6.48 -24.42
CA LEU A 680 -27.52 -7.92 -24.35
C LEU A 680 -26.31 -8.74 -24.82
N ALA A 681 -25.75 -8.41 -25.99
CA ALA A 681 -24.57 -9.08 -26.54
C ALA A 681 -23.37 -8.97 -25.60
N PHE A 682 -23.12 -7.78 -25.05
CA PHE A 682 -22.06 -7.57 -24.07
C PHE A 682 -22.26 -8.44 -22.83
N THR A 683 -23.50 -8.51 -22.30
CA THR A 683 -23.79 -9.29 -21.09
C THR A 683 -23.58 -10.78 -21.29
N LEU A 684 -24.01 -11.33 -22.44
CA LEU A 684 -23.88 -12.75 -22.77
C LEU A 684 -22.43 -13.26 -22.68
N PHE A 685 -21.49 -12.49 -23.24
CA PHE A 685 -20.07 -12.86 -23.33
C PHE A 685 -19.17 -12.14 -22.31
N ASN A 686 -19.76 -11.47 -21.29
CA ASN A 686 -18.98 -10.85 -20.23
C ASN A 686 -18.45 -11.89 -19.23
N LYS A 687 -17.23 -11.69 -18.74
CA LYS A 687 -16.64 -12.55 -17.71
C LYS A 687 -17.40 -12.60 -16.38
N GLN A 688 -18.28 -11.64 -16.13
CA GLN A 688 -19.15 -11.61 -14.94
C GLN A 688 -20.47 -12.37 -15.16
N ASN A 689 -20.76 -12.83 -16.37
CA ASN A 689 -21.73 -13.89 -16.56
C ASN A 689 -21.11 -15.20 -16.07
N ARG A 690 -21.55 -15.67 -14.89
CA ARG A 690 -21.05 -16.89 -14.23
C ARG A 690 -22.14 -17.94 -14.07
N ILE A 691 -23.10 -17.96 -14.99
CA ILE A 691 -23.99 -19.10 -15.15
C ILE A 691 -23.12 -20.34 -15.33
N SER A 692 -23.50 -21.44 -14.70
CA SER A 692 -22.86 -22.74 -14.84
C SER A 692 -23.93 -23.80 -15.04
N ALA A 693 -23.73 -24.67 -16.02
CA ALA A 693 -24.56 -25.84 -16.25
C ALA A 693 -24.38 -26.92 -15.17
N GLU A 694 -23.36 -26.81 -14.32
CA GLU A 694 -23.19 -27.67 -13.14
C GLU A 694 -24.14 -27.28 -12.00
N GLU A 695 -24.72 -26.06 -12.05
CA GLU A 695 -25.56 -25.49 -10.99
C GLU A 695 -27.05 -25.44 -11.37
N GLY A 696 -27.43 -25.94 -12.55
CA GLY A 696 -28.81 -25.96 -13.05
C GLY A 696 -28.89 -25.84 -14.58
N ILE A 697 -30.12 -25.73 -15.11
CA ILE A 697 -30.37 -25.57 -16.55
C ILE A 697 -29.73 -24.27 -17.05
N ASN A 698 -28.92 -24.36 -18.12
CA ASN A 698 -28.31 -23.20 -18.74
C ASN A 698 -29.21 -22.59 -19.82
N HIS A 699 -29.92 -21.52 -19.46
CA HIS A 699 -30.77 -20.77 -20.39
C HIS A 699 -30.01 -19.75 -21.27
N TRP A 700 -28.69 -19.61 -21.14
CA TRP A 700 -27.90 -18.50 -21.70
C TRP A 700 -27.12 -18.84 -22.97
N ILE A 701 -27.35 -20.01 -23.59
CA ILE A 701 -26.72 -20.39 -24.86
C ILE A 701 -27.39 -19.61 -26.02
N PRO A 702 -26.68 -18.73 -26.75
CA PRO A 702 -27.30 -17.90 -27.77
C PRO A 702 -27.24 -18.50 -29.18
N PHE A 703 -26.95 -19.80 -29.30
CA PHE A 703 -26.74 -20.50 -30.56
C PHE A 703 -27.62 -21.75 -30.63
N SER A 704 -27.96 -22.19 -31.85
CA SER A 704 -28.52 -23.52 -32.08
C SER A 704 -27.43 -24.59 -32.12
N GLU A 705 -27.83 -25.85 -31.95
CA GLU A 705 -26.98 -27.02 -32.04
C GLU A 705 -26.25 -27.07 -33.38
N ALA A 706 -26.94 -26.77 -34.48
CA ALA A 706 -26.37 -26.76 -35.82
C ALA A 706 -25.31 -25.66 -36.00
N GLU A 707 -25.49 -24.48 -35.37
CA GLU A 707 -24.54 -23.37 -35.47
C GLU A 707 -23.19 -23.68 -34.80
N VAL A 708 -23.18 -24.55 -33.79
CA VAL A 708 -21.97 -24.90 -33.02
C VAL A 708 -21.51 -26.34 -33.21
N GLY A 709 -22.24 -27.14 -33.98
CA GLY A 709 -21.95 -28.56 -34.17
C GLY A 709 -22.09 -29.37 -32.88
N ALA A 710 -23.13 -29.08 -32.08
CA ALA A 710 -23.40 -29.83 -30.86
C ALA A 710 -23.70 -31.30 -31.17
N LYS A 711 -23.22 -32.19 -30.30
CA LYS A 711 -23.36 -33.66 -30.46
C LYS A 711 -24.73 -34.19 -30.01
N ASP A 712 -25.52 -33.36 -29.32
CA ASP A 712 -26.84 -33.70 -28.77
C ASP A 712 -27.66 -32.40 -28.55
N SER A 713 -28.95 -32.52 -28.21
CA SER A 713 -29.88 -31.40 -27.99
C SER A 713 -29.57 -30.62 -26.72
N PHE A 714 -29.63 -29.29 -26.79
CA PHE A 714 -29.57 -28.46 -25.58
C PHE A 714 -30.82 -28.65 -24.72
N GLU A 715 -30.65 -28.55 -23.40
CA GLU A 715 -31.75 -28.61 -22.42
C GLU A 715 -32.62 -27.34 -22.45
N SER A 716 -32.10 -26.23 -22.96
CA SER A 716 -32.87 -25.00 -23.13
C SER A 716 -32.45 -24.21 -24.36
N HIS A 717 -33.45 -23.79 -25.13
CA HIS A 717 -33.30 -22.89 -26.28
C HIS A 717 -33.67 -21.44 -25.95
N PHE A 718 -33.89 -21.11 -24.67
CA PHE A 718 -34.47 -19.83 -24.24
C PHE A 718 -33.79 -18.61 -24.86
N MET A 719 -32.47 -18.47 -24.71
CA MET A 719 -31.77 -17.26 -25.19
C MET A 719 -31.78 -17.16 -26.72
N LYS A 720 -31.64 -18.29 -27.43
CA LYS A 720 -31.74 -18.32 -28.90
C LYS A 720 -33.14 -17.91 -29.36
N ASP A 721 -34.17 -18.48 -28.75
CA ASP A 721 -35.57 -18.18 -29.10
C ASP A 721 -35.97 -16.76 -28.73
N PHE A 722 -35.43 -16.21 -27.63
CA PHE A 722 -35.58 -14.81 -27.25
C PHE A 722 -34.93 -13.87 -28.29
N ILE A 723 -33.72 -14.20 -28.74
CA ILE A 723 -33.01 -13.44 -29.78
C ILE A 723 -33.74 -13.50 -31.12
N ASP A 724 -34.29 -14.65 -31.48
CA ASP A 724 -35.06 -14.85 -32.71
C ASP A 724 -36.47 -14.22 -32.66
N GLY A 725 -36.87 -13.68 -31.51
CA GLY A 725 -38.18 -13.06 -31.33
C GLY A 725 -39.33 -14.06 -31.24
N LYS A 726 -39.06 -15.31 -30.87
CA LYS A 726 -40.07 -16.36 -30.65
C LYS A 726 -40.70 -16.31 -29.26
N ILE A 727 -40.04 -15.66 -28.30
CA ILE A 727 -40.54 -15.49 -26.92
C ILE A 727 -41.20 -14.11 -26.77
N LYS A 728 -42.45 -14.09 -26.30
CA LYS A 728 -43.17 -12.86 -25.94
C LYS A 728 -43.15 -12.66 -24.41
N PRO A 729 -42.43 -11.66 -23.89
CA PRO A 729 -42.53 -11.32 -22.46
C PRO A 729 -43.96 -10.88 -22.14
N LYS A 730 -44.59 -11.48 -21.11
CA LYS A 730 -45.87 -11.01 -20.58
C LYS A 730 -45.58 -9.92 -19.55
N GLU A 731 -46.19 -8.75 -19.75
CA GLU A 731 -46.25 -7.61 -18.81
C GLU A 731 -44.93 -6.87 -18.52
N THR A 732 -44.82 -5.70 -19.15
CA THR A 732 -44.07 -4.53 -18.66
C THR A 732 -45.05 -3.35 -18.67
N LYS A 733 -44.67 -2.17 -18.14
CA LYS A 733 -45.34 -0.90 -18.47
C LYS A 733 -45.74 -0.93 -19.96
N GLU A 734 -47.04 -0.76 -20.26
CA GLU A 734 -47.67 -1.08 -21.55
C GLU A 734 -46.83 -0.65 -22.78
N LEU A 735 -46.17 0.52 -22.70
CA LEU A 735 -45.28 1.10 -23.71
C LEU A 735 -44.07 0.24 -24.15
N LEU A 736 -43.40 -0.50 -23.26
CA LEU A 736 -42.19 -1.28 -23.64
C LEU A 736 -42.56 -2.61 -24.31
N THR A 737 -43.70 -3.19 -23.92
CA THR A 737 -44.24 -4.44 -24.45
C THR A 737 -44.86 -4.27 -25.84
N GLU A 738 -45.52 -3.14 -26.13
CA GLU A 738 -46.01 -2.82 -27.47
C GLU A 738 -44.88 -2.63 -28.49
N ARG A 739 -43.72 -2.12 -28.05
CA ARG A 739 -42.55 -1.86 -28.91
C ARG A 739 -41.76 -3.13 -29.27
N ARG A 740 -41.90 -4.22 -28.51
CA ARG A 740 -41.19 -5.48 -28.76
C ARG A 740 -42.07 -6.46 -29.53
N SER A 741 -42.17 -6.23 -30.84
CA SER A 741 -42.80 -7.19 -31.77
C SER A 741 -42.11 -8.56 -31.73
N LEU A 742 -42.81 -9.64 -32.08
CA LEU A 742 -42.27 -10.99 -32.33
C LEU A 742 -41.35 -10.98 -33.58
N LYS A 743 -40.27 -10.21 -33.52
CA LYS A 743 -39.28 -10.06 -34.57
C LYS A 743 -37.89 -10.33 -33.98
N PRO A 744 -36.98 -10.94 -34.76
CA PRO A 744 -35.61 -11.12 -34.34
C PRO A 744 -34.96 -9.80 -33.90
N ILE A 745 -34.16 -9.86 -32.83
CA ILE A 745 -33.36 -8.74 -32.36
C ILE A 745 -32.34 -8.38 -33.45
N LYS A 746 -32.32 -7.10 -33.83
CA LYS A 746 -31.33 -6.57 -34.76
C LYS A 746 -30.09 -6.11 -33.99
N PHE A 747 -29.04 -6.91 -34.04
CA PHE A 747 -27.74 -6.54 -33.48
C PHE A 747 -26.97 -5.59 -34.39
N SER A 748 -26.18 -4.73 -33.77
CA SER A 748 -25.17 -3.93 -34.47
C SER A 748 -24.08 -4.78 -35.11
N LYS A 749 -23.22 -4.14 -35.91
CA LYS A 749 -22.05 -4.80 -36.49
C LYS A 749 -21.11 -5.33 -35.40
N GLU A 750 -20.82 -4.53 -34.38
CA GLU A 750 -19.92 -4.89 -33.28
C GLU A 750 -20.47 -6.03 -32.44
N ALA A 751 -21.78 -6.04 -32.17
CA ALA A 751 -22.43 -7.16 -31.50
C ALA A 751 -22.40 -8.44 -32.34
N LYS A 752 -22.62 -8.36 -33.66
CA LYS A 752 -22.49 -9.52 -34.57
C LYS A 752 -21.08 -10.11 -34.56
N ASP A 753 -20.05 -9.26 -34.56
CA ASP A 753 -18.65 -9.71 -34.46
C ASP A 753 -18.39 -10.51 -33.17
N ILE A 754 -19.04 -10.13 -32.06
CA ILE A 754 -18.97 -10.87 -30.79
C ILE A 754 -19.68 -12.22 -30.89
N PHE A 755 -20.89 -12.27 -31.46
CA PHE A 755 -21.57 -13.54 -31.68
C PHE A 755 -20.75 -14.48 -32.55
N GLU A 756 -20.10 -13.97 -33.60
CA GLU A 756 -19.24 -14.80 -34.44
C GLU A 756 -18.01 -15.32 -33.69
N ALA A 757 -17.30 -14.44 -32.96
CA ALA A 757 -16.17 -14.87 -32.14
C ALA A 757 -16.59 -15.86 -31.03
N GLY A 758 -17.76 -15.67 -30.43
CA GLY A 758 -18.35 -16.59 -29.46
C GLY A 758 -18.73 -17.93 -30.09
N ARG A 759 -19.31 -17.92 -31.28
CA ARG A 759 -19.71 -19.14 -32.01
C ARG A 759 -18.51 -20.01 -32.33
N GLU A 760 -17.42 -19.42 -32.80
CA GLU A 760 -16.18 -20.16 -33.07
C GLU A 760 -15.57 -20.75 -31.79
N LEU A 761 -15.69 -20.06 -30.64
CA LEU A 761 -15.30 -20.61 -29.35
C LEU A 761 -16.17 -21.82 -28.94
N TRP A 762 -17.48 -21.74 -29.11
CA TRP A 762 -18.39 -22.87 -28.85
C TRP A 762 -18.13 -24.05 -29.78
N LYS A 763 -17.97 -23.81 -31.10
CA LYS A 763 -17.59 -24.84 -32.07
C LYS A 763 -16.32 -25.56 -31.65
N TYR A 764 -15.31 -24.82 -31.19
CA TYR A 764 -14.07 -25.42 -30.73
C TYR A 764 -14.27 -26.27 -29.46
N TYR A 765 -15.08 -25.80 -28.51
CA TYR A 765 -15.45 -26.59 -27.33
C TYR A 765 -16.15 -27.90 -27.74
N HIS A 766 -17.12 -27.85 -28.66
CA HIS A 766 -17.88 -29.03 -29.10
C HIS A 766 -17.08 -30.07 -29.89
N LYS A 767 -15.87 -29.74 -30.36
CA LYS A 767 -14.94 -30.71 -30.95
C LYS A 767 -14.33 -31.68 -29.94
N HIS A 768 -14.35 -31.34 -28.65
CA HIS A 768 -13.77 -32.18 -27.60
C HIS A 768 -14.73 -33.30 -27.20
N ASP A 769 -14.18 -34.38 -26.65
CA ASP A 769 -14.94 -35.51 -26.09
C ASP A 769 -15.18 -35.33 -24.60
N LEU A 770 -16.20 -36.02 -24.07
CA LEU A 770 -16.57 -35.98 -22.63
C LEU A 770 -16.85 -34.57 -22.10
N ILE A 771 -17.47 -33.73 -22.92
CA ILE A 771 -17.89 -32.38 -22.57
C ILE A 771 -19.34 -32.34 -22.06
N ASN A 772 -19.68 -31.28 -21.31
CA ASN A 772 -21.07 -30.97 -21.02
C ASN A 772 -21.64 -30.17 -22.20
N ILE A 773 -22.57 -30.74 -22.96
CA ILE A 773 -23.17 -30.08 -24.12
C ILE A 773 -23.90 -28.77 -23.77
N ASN A 774 -24.39 -28.63 -22.54
CA ASN A 774 -25.09 -27.44 -22.06
C ASN A 774 -24.14 -26.37 -21.49
N ALA A 775 -22.83 -26.47 -21.73
CA ALA A 775 -21.83 -25.56 -21.17
C ALA A 775 -22.11 -24.08 -21.51
N SER A 776 -22.06 -23.25 -20.46
CA SER A 776 -22.12 -21.79 -20.59
C SER A 776 -20.78 -21.19 -21.02
N TYR A 777 -20.74 -19.89 -21.27
CA TYR A 777 -19.48 -19.17 -21.47
C TYR A 777 -18.49 -19.38 -20.32
N TYR A 778 -19.00 -19.38 -19.08
CA TYR A 778 -18.17 -19.57 -17.90
C TYR A 778 -17.61 -21.00 -17.83
N ASP A 779 -18.42 -22.00 -18.16
CA ASP A 779 -18.02 -23.42 -18.14
C ASP A 779 -16.98 -23.71 -19.20
N ILE A 780 -17.15 -23.19 -20.42
CA ILE A 780 -16.16 -23.32 -21.50
C ILE A 780 -14.83 -22.72 -21.06
N ARG A 781 -14.87 -21.53 -20.45
CA ARG A 781 -13.65 -20.91 -19.90
C ARG A 781 -13.04 -21.75 -18.78
N LYS A 782 -13.86 -22.28 -17.86
CA LYS A 782 -13.41 -23.15 -16.76
C LYS A 782 -12.75 -24.42 -17.29
N PHE A 783 -13.30 -25.02 -18.34
CA PHE A 783 -12.76 -26.21 -19.00
C PHE A 783 -11.32 -25.97 -19.51
N PHE A 784 -11.11 -24.90 -20.28
CA PHE A 784 -9.78 -24.64 -20.84
C PHE A 784 -8.80 -24.00 -19.85
N GLN A 785 -9.26 -23.11 -18.98
CA GLN A 785 -8.38 -22.37 -18.07
C GLN A 785 -8.09 -23.16 -16.79
N GLY A 786 -8.97 -24.08 -16.39
CA GLY A 786 -8.88 -24.76 -15.10
C GLY A 786 -9.01 -23.79 -13.92
N VAL A 787 -8.83 -24.34 -12.72
CA VAL A 787 -8.83 -23.59 -11.45
C VAL A 787 -7.52 -23.81 -10.71
N ASP A 788 -7.03 -22.76 -10.06
CA ASP A 788 -5.88 -22.82 -9.17
C ASP A 788 -6.25 -23.60 -7.91
N SER A 789 -5.48 -24.64 -7.57
CA SER A 789 -5.79 -25.57 -6.48
C SER A 789 -5.70 -24.94 -5.08
N LYS A 790 -4.95 -23.83 -4.93
CA LYS A 790 -4.79 -23.14 -3.64
C LYS A 790 -5.87 -22.09 -3.39
N SER A 791 -6.23 -21.32 -4.42
CA SER A 791 -7.17 -20.20 -4.32
C SER A 791 -8.59 -20.54 -4.77
N GLY A 792 -8.78 -21.66 -5.48
CA GLY A 792 -10.05 -22.04 -6.10
C GLY A 792 -10.50 -21.10 -7.23
N ARG A 793 -9.62 -20.19 -7.69
CA ARG A 793 -9.95 -19.22 -8.73
C ARG A 793 -9.58 -19.75 -10.11
N MET A 794 -10.39 -19.44 -11.11
CA MET A 794 -10.08 -19.75 -12.51
C MET A 794 -8.76 -19.11 -12.93
N ASN A 795 -7.90 -19.86 -13.63
CA ASN A 795 -6.62 -19.34 -14.09
C ASN A 795 -6.80 -18.28 -15.17
N ASN A 796 -5.84 -17.36 -15.32
CA ASN A 796 -5.91 -16.30 -16.33
C ASN A 796 -5.55 -16.78 -17.75
N LYS A 797 -4.81 -17.87 -17.87
CA LYS A 797 -4.33 -18.44 -19.13
C LYS A 797 -4.67 -19.93 -19.20
N SER A 798 -4.80 -20.46 -20.42
CA SER A 798 -4.81 -21.89 -20.71
C SER A 798 -3.48 -22.30 -21.33
N ILE A 799 -3.16 -23.59 -21.30
CA ILE A 799 -2.09 -24.18 -22.13
C ILE A 799 -2.56 -24.42 -23.58
N ASP A 800 -3.86 -24.38 -23.84
CA ASP A 800 -4.43 -24.55 -25.18
C ASP A 800 -4.28 -23.25 -26.00
N GLU A 801 -3.38 -23.28 -26.98
CA GLU A 801 -3.07 -22.15 -27.86
C GLU A 801 -4.25 -21.74 -28.74
N THR A 802 -5.03 -22.70 -29.23
CA THR A 802 -6.18 -22.45 -30.10
C THR A 802 -7.28 -21.72 -29.31
N TYR A 803 -7.60 -22.22 -28.12
CA TYR A 803 -8.49 -21.55 -27.19
C TYR A 803 -8.00 -20.13 -26.87
N ASN A 804 -6.70 -19.97 -26.56
CA ASN A 804 -6.13 -18.66 -26.23
C ASN A 804 -6.29 -17.65 -27.38
N LYS A 805 -6.18 -18.09 -28.64
CA LYS A 805 -6.45 -17.26 -29.83
C LYS A 805 -7.94 -16.89 -29.94
N LEU A 806 -8.85 -17.86 -29.78
CA LEU A 806 -10.29 -17.65 -29.88
C LEU A 806 -10.82 -16.72 -28.77
N ILE A 807 -10.47 -16.99 -27.51
CA ILE A 807 -10.86 -16.15 -26.37
C ILE A 807 -10.22 -14.77 -26.45
N GLY A 808 -9.01 -14.67 -27.01
CA GLY A 808 -8.33 -13.40 -27.30
C GLY A 808 -9.12 -12.55 -28.30
N ASN A 809 -9.55 -13.14 -29.42
CA ASN A 809 -10.40 -12.48 -30.41
C ASN A 809 -11.73 -12.02 -29.78
N LEU A 810 -12.43 -12.90 -29.05
CA LEU A 810 -13.69 -12.54 -28.37
C LEU A 810 -13.50 -11.38 -27.39
N ARG A 811 -12.44 -11.40 -26.57
CA ARG A 811 -12.12 -10.30 -25.64
C ARG A 811 -11.85 -8.98 -26.36
N GLU A 812 -11.23 -9.02 -27.53
CA GLU A 812 -10.97 -7.81 -28.32
C GLU A 812 -12.25 -7.23 -28.92
N ARG A 813 -13.13 -8.08 -29.49
CA ARG A 813 -14.46 -7.64 -29.97
C ARG A 813 -15.31 -7.06 -28.83
N MET A 814 -15.26 -7.67 -27.65
CA MET A 814 -15.90 -7.15 -26.44
C MET A 814 -15.43 -5.74 -26.05
N LYS A 815 -14.13 -5.42 -26.19
CA LYS A 815 -13.62 -4.07 -25.94
C LYS A 815 -14.12 -3.05 -26.98
N ILE A 816 -14.20 -3.47 -28.26
CA ILE A 816 -14.73 -2.61 -29.33
C ILE A 816 -16.19 -2.25 -29.03
N LEU A 817 -17.02 -3.24 -28.70
CA LEU A 817 -18.41 -2.99 -28.32
C LEU A 817 -18.52 -2.13 -27.04
N ALA A 818 -17.68 -2.36 -26.04
CA ALA A 818 -17.65 -1.54 -24.82
C ALA A 818 -17.42 -0.05 -25.13
N LYS A 819 -16.47 0.26 -26.01
CA LYS A 819 -16.20 1.64 -26.46
C LYS A 819 -17.38 2.27 -27.21
N LYS A 820 -18.20 1.46 -27.87
CA LYS A 820 -19.43 1.93 -28.53
C LYS A 820 -20.56 2.21 -27.53
N ILE A 821 -20.69 1.38 -26.49
CA ILE A 821 -21.68 1.55 -25.42
C ILE A 821 -21.37 2.78 -24.57
N GLU A 822 -20.08 3.05 -24.31
CA GLU A 822 -19.62 4.08 -23.36
C GLU A 822 -20.23 5.49 -23.56
N PRO A 823 -20.25 6.10 -24.77
CA PRO A 823 -20.88 7.41 -24.98
C PRO A 823 -22.36 7.45 -24.58
N LYS A 824 -23.10 6.37 -24.82
CA LYS A 824 -24.53 6.25 -24.52
C LYS A 824 -24.82 6.26 -23.01
N ILE A 825 -23.86 5.82 -22.19
CA ILE A 825 -23.98 5.86 -20.72
C ILE A 825 -24.13 7.29 -20.23
N TYR A 826 -23.38 8.22 -20.82
CA TYR A 826 -23.46 9.64 -20.49
C TYR A 826 -24.68 10.30 -21.13
N GLU A 827 -25.00 9.95 -22.38
CA GLU A 827 -26.20 10.43 -23.10
C GLU A 827 -27.50 10.11 -22.35
N PHE A 828 -27.62 8.87 -21.87
CA PHE A 828 -28.80 8.40 -21.14
C PHE A 828 -28.75 8.71 -19.64
N GLY A 829 -27.71 9.40 -19.17
CA GLY A 829 -27.62 9.90 -17.79
C GLY A 829 -27.29 8.84 -16.74
N PHE A 830 -26.87 7.63 -17.13
CA PHE A 830 -26.37 6.62 -16.19
C PHE A 830 -25.11 7.08 -15.46
N LEU A 831 -24.28 7.90 -16.11
CA LEU A 831 -23.14 8.61 -15.52
C LEU A 831 -23.16 10.08 -15.94
N LYS A 832 -22.50 10.95 -15.15
CA LYS A 832 -22.23 12.34 -15.55
C LYS A 832 -20.82 12.47 -16.10
N LYS A 833 -20.66 13.36 -17.09
CA LYS A 833 -19.36 13.78 -17.61
C LYS A 833 -18.56 14.58 -16.59
#